data_AF-A0A971FYH7-F1
#
_entry.id   AF-A0A971FYH7-F1
#
_cell.length_a   1.000
_cell.length_b   1.000
_cell.length_c   1.000
_cell.angle_alpha   90.00
_cell.angle_beta   90.00
_cell.angle_gamma   90.00
#
_symmetry.space_group_name_H-M   'P 1'
#
loop_
_entity.id
_entity.type
_entity.pdbx_description
1 polymer ?
#
loop_
_entity_poly.entity_id
_entity_poly.type
_entity_poly.pdbx_seq_one_letter_code
_entity_poly.pdbx_strand_id
1 'polypeptide(L)'
;MRLGDDLYVDVDDDGTVRVGWGEPDWFGPGHPTRPAAVGAATERTDDLGVATEVAVTEGDVVCSVRAYRDRRLVVFRIEARTAVDDLATGAFDQPSVGWPVFTPADRVDGGAPDGLAALAFQHCEFGLPAVVGPALDGFFLLPHRPPTGWPLVLRSGDGRTLLVAPLDEFHEQTIGLNGGTVRAGWHGDLVGVPEGFTTELAVIGGDDPRACLDEWAAVVLGRAGTVRPGRWSDALASRLSYWTDNGAAYWYRTEPGHDVAGSVVAAVDELRDRGVPLGAVQLDSWFYPHVDLRPFDTDDWVVPPSAMVAWEERDDVLPDGIADLRGRLGRPTLVAHIRHLASDAPVAVAGGAPTDGPYAVGTPEIYARWLDQCLAWGVETFEHDWLVEVFFGVRWLRERPGRARAWQEAIDAAARDRGITLQWCMGTPADFARTATLTQVTSVRTCGDHGYIATAGQLWAWFCVTNAIARSLGLAPFKDVFRTDPDVAGDEGEPEALLSVLSTGPVGLGDRVGRTDVDLALRTCRADGVLIKPDVPIAATGASMLANAAFVPALVVAECWTDHAAGRWTYVMAFDPHPGDDTVEGEIRLADLGEASPTTDRVVLWDARAATATVVPADHAVPVSLGREEWTYLVLAPVLDGDLAVIGDVSKLVPAGDARIGVSPVDGGVEVLVKGAGETVTVTGWAATAPTADGHPVDHDPSTGLWTVPVDVPSRGWATVTLHP
;
A
#
# COMPACT_ATOMS: atom_id res chain seq x y z
N MET A 1 -9.78 0.67 38.91
CA MET A 1 -11.15 0.61 38.36
C MET A 1 -11.11 0.01 36.96
N ARG A 2 -12.11 -0.76 36.54
CA ARG A 2 -12.16 -1.36 35.19
C ARG A 2 -13.11 -0.58 34.28
N LEU A 3 -12.68 -0.29 33.05
CA LEU A 3 -13.51 0.29 31.99
C LEU A 3 -13.64 -0.72 30.84
N GLY A 4 -14.87 -1.06 30.46
CA GLY A 4 -15.15 -2.08 29.45
C GLY A 4 -15.27 -3.50 30.02
N ASP A 5 -15.92 -4.39 29.26
CA ASP A 5 -16.19 -5.77 29.68
C ASP A 5 -15.34 -6.80 28.92
N ASP A 6 -15.27 -6.71 27.58
CA ASP A 6 -14.52 -7.64 26.71
C ASP A 6 -13.06 -7.19 26.51
N LEU A 7 -12.84 -6.20 25.62
CA LEU A 7 -11.61 -5.40 25.63
C LEU A 7 -11.78 -4.32 26.70
N TYR A 8 -10.89 -4.32 27.69
CA TYR A 8 -11.00 -3.42 28.84
C TYR A 8 -9.67 -2.76 29.17
N VAL A 9 -9.76 -1.69 29.98
CA VAL A 9 -8.61 -1.07 30.62
C VAL A 9 -8.85 -0.98 32.13
N ASP A 10 -7.92 -1.51 32.90
CA ASP A 10 -7.86 -1.31 34.34
C ASP A 10 -7.02 -0.05 34.63
N VAL A 11 -7.56 0.88 35.43
CA VAL A 11 -6.93 2.15 35.83
C VAL A 11 -6.74 2.17 37.36
N ASP A 12 -5.51 2.20 37.84
CA ASP A 12 -5.16 2.24 39.27
C ASP A 12 -5.17 3.67 39.82
N ASP A 13 -5.23 3.84 41.15
CA ASP A 13 -5.30 5.16 41.81
C ASP A 13 -4.06 6.03 41.55
N ASP A 14 -2.93 5.42 41.22
CA ASP A 14 -1.67 6.10 40.85
C ASP A 14 -1.59 6.44 39.35
N GLY A 15 -2.66 6.21 38.60
CA GLY A 15 -2.77 6.48 37.16
C GLY A 15 -2.19 5.39 36.27
N THR A 16 -1.73 4.27 36.83
CA THR A 16 -1.29 3.12 36.04
C THR A 16 -2.46 2.53 35.25
N VAL A 17 -2.23 2.19 33.99
CA VAL A 17 -3.21 1.49 33.14
C VAL A 17 -2.72 0.15 32.65
N ARG A 18 -3.63 -0.83 32.55
CA ARG A 18 -3.36 -2.12 31.90
C ARG A 18 -4.48 -2.44 30.94
N VAL A 19 -4.12 -2.77 29.70
CA VAL A 19 -5.07 -3.17 28.67
C VAL A 19 -5.19 -4.69 28.69
N GLY A 20 -6.41 -5.17 28.89
CA GLY A 20 -6.71 -6.59 28.98
C GLY A 20 -7.78 -7.01 27.98
N TRP A 21 -7.63 -8.23 27.46
CA TRP A 21 -8.62 -8.92 26.64
C TRP A 21 -8.35 -10.41 26.73
N GLY A 22 -9.20 -11.14 27.45
CA GLY A 22 -8.91 -12.52 27.91
C GLY A 22 -7.79 -12.56 28.96
N GLU A 23 -6.57 -12.17 28.59
CA GLU A 23 -5.43 -11.96 29.47
C GLU A 23 -5.48 -10.57 30.12
N PRO A 24 -4.92 -10.43 31.35
CA PRO A 24 -5.03 -9.20 32.13
C PRO A 24 -4.15 -8.04 31.64
N ASP A 25 -3.11 -8.31 30.85
CA ASP A 25 -2.09 -7.31 30.57
C ASP A 25 -1.30 -7.61 29.28
N TRP A 26 -1.72 -7.01 28.16
CA TRP A 26 -1.08 -7.23 26.86
C TRP A 26 0.24 -6.46 26.68
N PHE A 27 0.41 -5.32 27.36
CA PHE A 27 1.50 -4.36 27.11
C PHE A 27 2.43 -4.13 28.30
N GLY A 28 2.08 -4.60 29.48
CA GLY A 28 2.67 -4.15 30.75
C GLY A 28 1.95 -2.92 31.31
N PRO A 29 2.33 -2.46 32.52
CA PRO A 29 1.81 -1.22 33.08
C PRO A 29 2.10 -0.03 32.16
N GLY A 30 1.08 0.78 31.91
CA GLY A 30 1.15 2.04 31.18
C GLY A 30 1.03 3.23 32.12
N HIS A 31 1.82 4.28 31.90
CA HIS A 31 1.78 5.50 32.71
C HIS A 31 1.66 6.76 31.85
N PRO A 32 1.03 7.84 32.37
CA PRO A 32 1.17 9.17 31.78
C PRO A 32 2.55 9.75 32.12
N THR A 33 3.13 10.55 31.23
CA THR A 33 4.36 11.30 31.57
C THR A 33 4.09 12.52 32.45
N ARG A 34 2.82 12.92 32.57
CA ARG A 34 2.35 13.97 33.48
C ARG A 34 1.93 13.38 34.83
N PRO A 35 1.99 14.15 35.94
CA PRO A 35 1.54 13.66 37.24
C PRO A 35 0.10 13.14 37.20
N ALA A 36 -0.10 11.93 37.73
CA ALA A 36 -1.40 11.30 37.77
C ALA A 36 -2.35 12.00 38.77
N ALA A 37 -3.61 12.11 38.36
CA ALA A 37 -4.75 12.57 39.15
C ALA A 37 -6.01 11.89 38.58
N VAL A 38 -6.35 10.72 39.14
CA VAL A 38 -7.41 9.87 38.61
C VAL A 38 -8.79 10.40 39.05
N GLY A 39 -9.60 10.77 38.06
CA GLY A 39 -10.96 11.25 38.25
C GLY A 39 -11.97 10.13 38.44
N ALA A 40 -13.24 10.51 38.62
CA ALA A 40 -14.34 9.54 38.62
C ALA A 40 -14.65 9.07 37.19
N ALA A 41 -15.05 7.80 37.06
CA ALA A 41 -15.56 7.28 35.80
C ALA A 41 -16.89 7.94 35.41
N THR A 42 -16.98 8.42 34.18
CA THR A 42 -18.16 9.08 33.62
C THR A 42 -18.58 8.43 32.31
N GLU A 43 -19.88 8.40 32.04
CA GLU A 43 -20.40 7.98 30.73
C GLU A 43 -20.21 9.11 29.71
N ARG A 44 -19.75 8.75 28.52
CA ARG A 44 -19.58 9.66 27.37
C ARG A 44 -20.23 9.05 26.14
N THR A 45 -20.77 9.88 25.27
CA THR A 45 -21.27 9.48 23.95
C THR A 45 -20.67 10.38 22.89
N ASP A 46 -20.12 9.80 21.84
CA ASP A 46 -19.56 10.48 20.68
C ASP A 46 -19.79 9.67 19.39
N ASP A 47 -19.04 9.98 18.34
CA ASP A 47 -19.14 9.35 17.02
C ASP A 47 -18.73 7.86 17.00
N LEU A 48 -18.00 7.40 18.02
CA LEU A 48 -17.56 6.02 18.17
C LEU A 48 -18.51 5.20 19.06
N GLY A 49 -19.50 5.85 19.69
CA GLY A 49 -20.56 5.21 20.47
C GLY A 49 -20.58 5.63 21.93
N VAL A 50 -21.12 4.76 22.79
CA VAL A 50 -21.20 4.98 24.24
C VAL A 50 -19.98 4.35 24.91
N ALA A 51 -19.25 5.17 25.67
CA ALA A 51 -18.06 4.77 26.40
C ALA A 51 -18.13 5.14 27.88
N THR A 52 -17.35 4.44 28.68
CA THR A 52 -16.98 4.89 30.03
C THR A 52 -15.61 5.52 29.95
N GLU A 53 -15.47 6.77 30.39
CA GLU A 53 -14.25 7.58 30.33
C GLU A 53 -13.76 7.93 31.74
N VAL A 54 -12.43 7.99 31.89
CA VAL A 54 -11.73 8.45 33.10
C VAL A 54 -10.62 9.40 32.70
N ALA A 55 -10.56 10.56 33.35
CA ALA A 55 -9.37 11.42 33.33
C ALA A 55 -8.30 10.83 34.26
N VAL A 56 -7.07 10.73 33.77
CA VAL A 56 -5.93 10.14 34.50
C VAL A 56 -4.93 11.22 34.96
N THR A 57 -4.98 12.41 34.36
CA THR A 57 -4.22 13.58 34.81
C THR A 57 -5.14 14.80 34.91
N GLU A 58 -4.67 15.82 35.62
CA GLU A 58 -5.32 17.13 35.74
C GLU A 58 -4.34 18.25 35.34
N GLY A 59 -4.84 19.47 35.13
CA GLY A 59 -4.01 20.65 34.87
C GLY A 59 -4.15 21.19 33.44
N ASP A 60 -3.03 21.68 32.91
CA ASP A 60 -2.88 22.27 31.58
C ASP A 60 -2.94 21.22 30.47
N VAL A 61 -2.49 20.00 30.73
CA VAL A 61 -2.63 18.84 29.85
C VAL A 61 -3.35 17.70 30.56
N VAL A 62 -4.46 17.25 29.98
CA VAL A 62 -5.28 16.16 30.50
C VAL A 62 -5.18 14.94 29.61
N CYS A 63 -4.69 13.86 30.20
CA CYS A 63 -4.71 12.53 29.66
C CYS A 63 -5.97 11.82 30.16
N SER A 64 -6.70 11.16 29.27
CA SER A 64 -7.88 10.39 29.60
C SER A 64 -7.91 9.08 28.81
N VAL A 65 -8.66 8.11 29.31
CA VAL A 65 -8.89 6.84 28.63
C VAL A 65 -10.37 6.52 28.67
N ARG A 66 -10.87 5.96 27.58
CA ARG A 66 -12.26 5.52 27.45
C ARG A 66 -12.34 4.12 26.85
N ALA A 67 -13.28 3.32 27.34
CA ALA A 67 -13.60 2.01 26.80
C ALA A 67 -15.05 1.98 26.32
N TYR A 68 -15.27 1.53 25.09
CA TYR A 68 -16.58 1.52 24.44
C TYR A 68 -17.37 0.26 24.80
N ARG A 69 -18.69 0.42 25.03
CA ARG A 69 -19.53 -0.69 25.50
C ARG A 69 -19.81 -1.74 24.44
N ASP A 70 -20.10 -1.27 23.22
CA ASP A 70 -20.59 -2.12 22.13
C ASP A 70 -19.51 -2.35 21.05
N ARG A 71 -18.26 -2.01 21.35
CA ARG A 71 -17.11 -2.14 20.43
C ARG A 71 -15.89 -2.59 21.20
N ARG A 72 -15.08 -3.47 20.62
CA ARG A 72 -13.74 -3.82 21.13
C ARG A 72 -12.79 -2.66 20.85
N LEU A 73 -12.99 -1.56 21.55
CA LEU A 73 -12.31 -0.30 21.34
C LEU A 73 -12.00 0.37 22.68
N VAL A 74 -10.72 0.67 22.90
CA VAL A 74 -10.24 1.59 23.94
C VAL A 74 -9.60 2.77 23.23
N VAL A 75 -9.79 3.98 23.74
CA VAL A 75 -9.14 5.18 23.19
C VAL A 75 -8.43 5.93 24.30
N PHE A 76 -7.15 6.18 24.09
CA PHE A 76 -6.35 7.10 24.90
C PHE A 76 -6.39 8.48 24.25
N ARG A 77 -6.65 9.50 25.05
CA ARG A 77 -6.78 10.88 24.58
C ARG A 77 -5.87 11.80 25.38
N ILE A 78 -5.20 12.72 24.68
CA ILE A 78 -4.43 13.82 25.27
C ILE A 78 -5.08 15.13 24.85
N GLU A 79 -5.29 16.05 25.79
CA GLU A 79 -5.91 17.35 25.55
C GLU A 79 -5.13 18.48 26.25
N ALA A 80 -4.73 19.49 25.49
CA ALA A 80 -4.23 20.76 26.05
C ALA A 80 -5.40 21.67 26.44
N ARG A 81 -5.65 21.85 27.74
CA ARG A 81 -6.68 22.77 28.27
C ARG A 81 -6.26 24.23 28.26
N THR A 82 -4.96 24.48 28.14
CA THR A 82 -4.38 25.80 27.91
C THR A 82 -3.29 25.65 26.84
N ALA A 83 -2.85 26.75 26.25
CA ALA A 83 -1.65 26.70 25.43
C ALA A 83 -0.45 26.22 26.27
N VAL A 84 0.36 25.33 25.71
CA VAL A 84 1.55 24.78 26.35
C VAL A 84 2.73 24.97 25.42
N ASP A 85 3.78 25.61 25.90
CA ASP A 85 5.05 25.78 25.19
C ASP A 85 6.16 24.98 25.89
N ASP A 86 7.39 25.07 25.39
CA ASP A 86 8.58 24.37 25.90
C ASP A 86 8.40 22.84 25.98
N LEU A 87 7.67 22.27 25.02
CA LEU A 87 7.35 20.83 24.96
C LEU A 87 8.47 19.95 24.41
N ALA A 88 9.42 20.53 23.67
CA ALA A 88 10.37 19.75 22.88
C ALA A 88 11.29 18.89 23.77
N THR A 89 11.39 17.60 23.46
CA THR A 89 12.28 16.65 24.16
C THR A 89 13.64 16.49 23.48
N GLY A 90 13.73 16.92 22.22
CA GLY A 90 14.93 16.79 21.38
C GLY A 90 15.06 15.44 20.66
N ALA A 91 14.08 14.53 20.81
CA ALA A 91 14.05 13.25 20.11
C ALA A 91 12.60 12.89 19.71
N PHE A 92 12.36 12.63 18.43
CA PHE A 92 11.01 12.42 17.89
C PHE A 92 10.26 11.26 18.58
N ASP A 93 10.93 10.15 18.89
CA ASP A 93 10.37 8.96 19.53
C ASP A 93 10.22 9.08 21.06
N GLN A 94 10.65 10.20 21.65
CA GLN A 94 10.48 10.51 23.07
C GLN A 94 9.35 11.53 23.20
N PRO A 95 8.12 11.09 23.53
CA PRO A 95 6.96 11.96 23.43
C PRO A 95 7.03 13.13 24.41
N SER A 96 6.70 14.33 23.94
CA SER A 96 6.57 15.56 24.75
C SER A 96 5.49 15.41 25.83
N VAL A 97 4.40 14.72 25.48
CA VAL A 97 3.41 14.21 26.42
C VAL A 97 3.12 12.77 26.02
N GLY A 98 3.51 11.82 26.87
CA GLY A 98 3.31 10.41 26.64
C GLY A 98 2.05 9.93 27.36
N TRP A 99 1.17 9.28 26.61
CA TRP A 99 0.00 8.61 27.14
C TRP A 99 -0.57 7.60 26.12
N PRO A 100 -0.51 6.28 26.41
CA PRO A 100 0.23 5.62 27.49
C PRO A 100 1.71 5.36 27.16
N VAL A 101 2.57 5.32 28.18
CA VAL A 101 3.93 4.76 28.10
C VAL A 101 3.96 3.42 28.80
N PHE A 102 4.01 2.33 28.04
CA PHE A 102 3.98 0.95 28.55
C PHE A 102 5.38 0.38 28.81
N THR A 103 5.48 -0.49 29.82
CA THR A 103 6.69 -1.28 30.14
C THR A 103 6.43 -2.79 30.01
N PRO A 104 6.63 -3.40 28.83
CA PRO A 104 6.29 -4.80 28.54
C PRO A 104 6.99 -5.85 29.42
N ALA A 105 8.16 -5.52 29.97
CA ALA A 105 8.89 -6.39 30.89
C ALA A 105 8.22 -6.55 32.26
N ASP A 106 7.35 -5.61 32.63
CA ASP A 106 6.68 -5.55 33.94
C ASP A 106 5.22 -6.06 33.89
N ARG A 107 4.88 -6.85 32.85
CA ARG A 107 3.58 -7.53 32.78
C ARG A 107 3.33 -8.35 34.05
N VAL A 108 2.07 -8.39 34.47
CA VAL A 108 1.65 -9.24 35.59
C VAL A 108 1.78 -10.73 35.25
N ASP A 109 1.82 -11.59 36.27
CA ASP A 109 1.83 -13.05 36.07
C ASP A 109 0.60 -13.51 35.25
N GLY A 110 0.83 -14.33 34.22
CA GLY A 110 -0.20 -14.69 33.25
C GLY A 110 -0.59 -13.54 32.30
N GLY A 111 0.24 -12.50 32.22
CA GLY A 111 0.11 -11.40 31.28
C GLY A 111 0.56 -11.79 29.87
N ALA A 112 -0.05 -11.14 28.88
CA ALA A 112 -0.02 -11.42 27.45
C ALA A 112 -0.34 -12.89 27.05
N PRO A 113 -1.06 -13.10 25.94
CA PRO A 113 -1.33 -14.45 25.45
C PRO A 113 -0.07 -15.16 24.95
N ASP A 114 -0.09 -16.48 24.99
CA ASP A 114 0.96 -17.32 24.41
C ASP A 114 1.11 -17.07 22.90
N GLY A 115 2.35 -17.15 22.40
CA GLY A 115 2.66 -16.95 20.98
C GLY A 115 2.49 -15.51 20.49
N LEU A 116 2.41 -14.53 21.40
CA LEU A 116 2.29 -13.12 21.02
C LEU A 116 3.45 -12.66 20.13
N ALA A 117 3.11 -12.15 18.96
CA ALA A 117 4.00 -11.44 18.05
C ALA A 117 3.48 -10.02 17.83
N ALA A 118 4.39 -9.10 17.49
CA ALA A 118 4.03 -7.71 17.20
C ALA A 118 4.65 -7.22 15.89
N LEU A 119 3.88 -6.46 15.12
CA LEU A 119 4.28 -5.81 13.87
C LEU A 119 4.09 -4.30 14.01
N ALA A 120 5.10 -3.52 13.64
CA ALA A 120 4.98 -2.07 13.52
C ALA A 120 5.41 -1.62 12.11
N PHE A 121 4.74 -0.60 11.57
CA PHE A 121 5.14 0.06 10.34
C PHE A 121 5.97 1.30 10.70
N GLN A 122 7.24 1.31 10.29
CA GLN A 122 8.18 2.35 10.71
C GLN A 122 7.80 3.73 10.17
N HIS A 123 8.11 4.81 10.90
CA HIS A 123 8.14 6.16 10.31
C HIS A 123 9.40 6.32 9.45
N CYS A 124 9.42 5.58 8.34
CA CYS A 124 10.47 5.61 7.35
C CYS A 124 9.86 5.51 5.96
N GLU A 125 10.73 5.46 4.96
CA GLU A 125 10.45 5.15 3.58
C GLU A 125 9.44 4.00 3.46
N PHE A 126 8.32 4.23 2.77
CA PHE A 126 7.28 3.22 2.43
C PHE A 126 6.72 2.43 3.64
N GLY A 127 6.85 2.96 4.85
CA GLY A 127 6.37 2.32 6.07
C GLY A 127 6.95 0.92 6.30
N LEU A 128 8.27 0.72 6.12
CA LEU A 128 8.93 -0.60 6.26
C LEU A 128 8.41 -1.38 7.49
N PRO A 129 7.82 -2.58 7.31
CA PRO A 129 7.33 -3.39 8.42
C PRO A 129 8.47 -3.98 9.26
N ALA A 130 8.28 -4.02 10.57
CA ALA A 130 9.20 -4.63 11.52
C ALA A 130 8.44 -5.51 12.51
N VAL A 131 8.87 -6.76 12.68
CA VAL A 131 8.22 -7.75 13.55
C VAL A 131 9.13 -8.14 14.71
N VAL A 132 8.55 -8.28 15.91
CA VAL A 132 9.21 -8.78 17.11
C VAL A 132 8.32 -9.75 17.89
N GLY A 133 8.93 -10.44 18.85
CA GLY A 133 8.21 -11.30 19.78
C GLY A 133 7.56 -10.55 20.96
N PRO A 134 7.16 -11.28 22.01
CA PRO A 134 6.33 -10.76 23.10
C PRO A 134 7.01 -9.69 23.96
N ALA A 135 8.34 -9.54 23.87
CA ALA A 135 9.08 -8.49 24.58
C ALA A 135 8.71 -7.07 24.11
N LEU A 136 8.13 -6.94 22.90
CA LEU A 136 7.85 -5.64 22.26
C LEU A 136 9.08 -4.72 22.22
N ASP A 137 10.26 -5.32 22.04
CA ASP A 137 11.57 -4.68 22.01
C ASP A 137 12.46 -5.42 21.00
N GLY A 138 13.49 -4.74 20.51
CA GLY A 138 14.40 -5.29 19.50
C GLY A 138 13.86 -5.25 18.07
N PHE A 139 12.97 -4.32 17.75
CA PHE A 139 12.52 -4.07 16.38
C PHE A 139 13.74 -3.71 15.52
N PHE A 140 13.85 -4.32 14.34
CA PHE A 140 14.77 -3.85 13.30
C PHE A 140 14.26 -2.51 12.77
N LEU A 141 15.02 -1.45 12.98
CA LEU A 141 14.68 -0.09 12.57
C LEU A 141 15.83 0.53 11.78
N LEU A 142 15.51 1.29 10.73
CA LEU A 142 16.53 1.96 9.93
C LEU A 142 17.31 2.98 10.79
N PRO A 143 18.64 2.91 10.87
CA PRO A 143 19.42 3.68 11.85
C PRO A 143 19.44 5.19 11.58
N HIS A 144 19.12 5.63 10.37
CA HIS A 144 19.02 7.05 10.00
C HIS A 144 17.62 7.64 10.23
N ARG A 145 16.68 6.84 10.73
CA ARG A 145 15.32 7.28 11.06
C ARG A 145 15.06 7.17 12.57
N PRO A 146 14.15 7.97 13.12
CA PRO A 146 13.78 7.84 14.53
C PRO A 146 13.18 6.45 14.82
N PRO A 147 13.44 5.86 16.01
CA PRO A 147 13.01 4.51 16.33
C PRO A 147 11.53 4.47 16.73
N THR A 148 10.63 4.59 15.76
CA THR A 148 9.19 4.65 15.96
C THR A 148 8.42 4.03 14.80
N GLY A 149 7.22 3.53 15.06
CA GLY A 149 6.32 3.08 14.02
C GLY A 149 4.89 2.86 14.51
N TRP A 150 3.92 3.07 13.62
CA TRP A 150 2.52 2.70 13.79
C TRP A 150 1.86 2.51 12.42
N PRO A 151 0.73 1.80 12.29
CA PRO A 151 0.02 1.06 13.34
C PRO A 151 0.89 -0.03 13.99
N LEU A 152 0.68 -0.27 15.28
CA LEU A 152 1.30 -1.39 16.01
C LEU A 152 0.27 -2.50 16.19
N VAL A 153 0.50 -3.65 15.57
CA VAL A 153 -0.36 -4.84 15.63
C VAL A 153 0.26 -5.83 16.61
N LEU A 154 -0.53 -6.35 17.54
CA LEU A 154 -0.18 -7.44 18.46
C LEU A 154 -1.10 -8.61 18.18
N ARG A 155 -0.58 -9.78 17.84
CA ARG A 155 -1.38 -10.97 17.55
C ARG A 155 -0.94 -12.14 18.43
N SER A 156 -1.89 -12.76 19.11
CA SER A 156 -1.70 -13.98 19.90
C SER A 156 -1.60 -15.23 19.02
N GLY A 157 -1.13 -16.34 19.61
CA GLY A 157 -1.13 -17.64 18.94
C GLY A 157 -2.54 -18.20 18.64
N ASP A 158 -3.58 -17.72 19.32
CA ASP A 158 -4.98 -18.11 19.07
C ASP A 158 -5.72 -17.18 18.08
N GLY A 159 -5.03 -16.19 17.50
CA GLY A 159 -5.54 -15.30 16.46
C GLY A 159 -6.07 -13.95 16.95
N ARG A 160 -6.40 -13.81 18.24
CA ARG A 160 -6.79 -12.52 18.83
C ARG A 160 -5.73 -11.45 18.57
N THR A 161 -6.20 -10.30 18.12
CA THR A 161 -5.36 -9.21 17.62
C THR A 161 -5.75 -7.88 18.26
N LEU A 162 -4.76 -7.14 18.74
CA LEU A 162 -4.89 -5.74 19.13
C LEU A 162 -4.14 -4.85 18.13
N LEU A 163 -4.81 -3.84 17.60
CA LEU A 163 -4.21 -2.78 16.78
C LEU A 163 -4.13 -1.49 17.61
N VAL A 164 -2.96 -0.88 17.67
CA VAL A 164 -2.72 0.44 18.27
C VAL A 164 -2.42 1.45 17.16
N ALA A 165 -3.30 2.43 16.98
CA ALA A 165 -3.16 3.41 15.89
C ALA A 165 -3.80 4.76 16.23
N PRO A 166 -3.21 5.89 15.79
CA PRO A 166 -3.85 7.21 15.83
C PRO A 166 -5.19 7.24 15.09
N LEU A 167 -6.18 7.97 15.62
CA LEU A 167 -7.44 8.26 14.93
C LEU A 167 -7.48 9.65 14.29
N ASP A 168 -6.57 10.54 14.68
CA ASP A 168 -6.44 11.92 14.22
C ASP A 168 -4.98 12.41 14.37
N GLU A 169 -4.70 13.62 13.87
CA GLU A 169 -3.40 14.32 14.03
C GLU A 169 -2.19 13.37 13.83
N PHE A 170 -2.23 12.63 12.72
CA PHE A 170 -1.34 11.50 12.44
C PHE A 170 0.15 11.85 12.48
N HIS A 171 0.50 13.05 12.05
CA HIS A 171 1.89 13.53 11.99
C HIS A 171 2.38 14.03 13.35
N GLU A 172 1.49 14.29 14.30
CA GLU A 172 1.77 14.81 15.64
C GLU A 172 1.93 13.69 16.67
N GLN A 173 1.48 12.48 16.35
CA GLN A 173 1.53 11.31 17.23
C GLN A 173 2.72 10.39 16.89
N THR A 174 3.28 9.75 17.92
CA THR A 174 4.33 8.75 17.80
C THR A 174 4.00 7.53 18.64
N ILE A 175 4.50 6.36 18.22
CA ILE A 175 4.71 5.21 19.09
C ILE A 175 6.21 4.95 19.07
N GLY A 176 6.91 5.42 20.08
CA GLY A 176 8.33 5.16 20.27
C GLY A 176 8.55 3.68 20.59
N LEU A 177 9.47 3.06 19.85
CA LEU A 177 9.80 1.64 19.96
C LEU A 177 11.18 1.44 20.56
N ASN A 178 11.46 0.21 20.96
CA ASN A 178 12.70 -0.25 21.58
C ASN A 178 13.05 0.41 22.92
N GLY A 179 14.05 -0.14 23.62
CA GLY A 179 14.52 0.38 24.90
C GLY A 179 13.60 -0.02 26.06
N GLY A 180 12.99 -1.21 25.97
CA GLY A 180 12.14 -1.79 27.00
C GLY A 180 10.79 -1.10 27.23
N THR A 181 10.40 -0.13 26.40
CA THR A 181 9.11 0.58 26.52
C THR A 181 8.43 0.79 25.18
N VAL A 182 7.10 0.89 25.20
CA VAL A 182 6.28 1.33 24.07
C VAL A 182 5.69 2.69 24.43
N ARG A 183 6.15 3.76 23.78
CA ARG A 183 5.92 5.15 24.20
C ARG A 183 4.96 5.85 23.25
N ALA A 184 3.66 5.83 23.54
CA ALA A 184 2.68 6.53 22.71
C ALA A 184 2.47 7.98 23.19
N GLY A 185 2.20 8.90 22.26
CA GLY A 185 1.79 10.27 22.59
C GLY A 185 2.23 11.30 21.56
N TRP A 186 2.26 12.56 21.97
CA TRP A 186 2.73 13.67 21.13
C TRP A 186 4.24 13.57 20.90
N HIS A 187 4.69 13.54 19.64
CA HIS A 187 6.11 13.34 19.34
C HIS A 187 7.00 14.45 19.92
N GLY A 188 8.28 14.14 20.16
CA GLY A 188 9.20 15.02 20.89
C GLY A 188 9.66 16.30 20.19
N ASP A 189 9.33 16.48 18.91
CA ASP A 189 9.69 17.68 18.15
C ASP A 189 8.75 18.88 18.32
N LEU A 190 7.57 18.70 18.92
CA LEU A 190 6.63 19.80 19.17
C LEU A 190 7.25 20.78 20.17
N VAL A 191 7.33 22.07 19.79
CA VAL A 191 7.78 23.13 20.71
C VAL A 191 6.65 23.68 21.55
N GLY A 192 5.40 23.56 21.07
CA GLY A 192 4.22 23.95 21.81
C GLY A 192 2.93 23.71 21.04
N VAL A 193 1.83 23.55 21.77
CA VAL A 193 0.48 23.29 21.25
C VAL A 193 -0.50 24.38 21.72
N PRO A 194 -1.51 24.74 20.90
CA PRO A 194 -2.52 25.70 21.31
C PRO A 194 -3.50 25.10 22.33
N GLU A 195 -4.20 25.97 23.04
CA GLU A 195 -5.38 25.58 23.82
C GLU A 195 -6.39 24.84 22.92
N GLY A 196 -6.92 23.73 23.43
CA GLY A 196 -7.87 22.87 22.74
C GLY A 196 -7.24 21.85 21.79
N PHE A 197 -5.90 21.81 21.64
CA PHE A 197 -5.26 20.77 20.84
C PHE A 197 -5.44 19.39 21.47
N THR A 198 -5.90 18.43 20.68
CA THR A 198 -6.24 17.09 21.16
C THR A 198 -5.77 16.02 20.19
N THR A 199 -5.42 14.86 20.71
CA THR A 199 -5.12 13.67 19.91
C THR A 199 -5.78 12.43 20.50
N GLU A 200 -6.16 11.50 19.64
CA GLU A 200 -6.77 10.22 19.99
C GLU A 200 -5.97 9.05 19.42
N LEU A 201 -5.65 8.09 20.29
CA LEU A 201 -4.98 6.84 19.96
C LEU A 201 -5.91 5.67 20.32
N ALA A 202 -6.27 4.86 19.34
CA ALA A 202 -7.12 3.70 19.53
C ALA A 202 -6.31 2.44 19.86
N VAL A 203 -6.89 1.57 20.68
CA VAL A 203 -6.60 0.15 20.76
C VAL A 203 -7.86 -0.59 20.30
N ILE A 204 -7.77 -1.28 19.17
CA ILE A 204 -8.87 -2.00 18.52
C ILE A 204 -8.63 -3.50 18.65
N GLY A 205 -9.62 -4.23 19.13
CA GLY A 205 -9.57 -5.69 19.26
C GLY A 205 -10.35 -6.40 18.14
N GLY A 206 -9.75 -7.42 17.55
CA GLY A 206 -10.36 -8.26 16.51
C GLY A 206 -9.68 -9.62 16.42
N ASP A 207 -10.18 -10.49 15.56
CA ASP A 207 -9.69 -11.87 15.46
C ASP A 207 -8.69 -12.06 14.28
N ASP A 208 -8.36 -10.96 13.60
CA ASP A 208 -7.40 -10.92 12.49
C ASP A 208 -6.78 -9.51 12.32
N PRO A 209 -5.48 -9.40 11.99
CA PRO A 209 -4.82 -8.12 11.69
C PRO A 209 -5.45 -7.28 10.59
N ARG A 210 -5.93 -7.89 9.50
CA ARG A 210 -6.58 -7.16 8.40
C ARG A 210 -7.91 -6.58 8.87
N ALA A 211 -8.72 -7.38 9.58
CA ALA A 211 -9.98 -6.92 10.15
C ALA A 211 -9.80 -5.71 11.11
N CYS A 212 -8.74 -5.70 11.92
CA CYS A 212 -8.46 -4.57 12.80
C CYS A 212 -8.07 -3.31 12.01
N LEU A 213 -7.27 -3.46 10.94
CA LEU A 213 -6.92 -2.35 10.04
C LEU A 213 -8.13 -1.80 9.29
N ASP A 214 -9.04 -2.67 8.85
CA ASP A 214 -10.27 -2.28 8.16
C ASP A 214 -11.23 -1.52 9.12
N GLU A 215 -11.36 -1.96 10.38
CA GLU A 215 -12.12 -1.24 11.41
C GLU A 215 -11.49 0.13 11.73
N TRP A 216 -10.17 0.21 11.84
CA TRP A 216 -9.46 1.48 12.01
C TRP A 216 -9.71 2.43 10.83
N ALA A 217 -9.55 1.92 9.61
CA ALA A 217 -9.75 2.71 8.41
C ALA A 217 -11.21 3.16 8.26
N ALA A 218 -12.19 2.32 8.63
CA ALA A 218 -13.60 2.69 8.63
C ALA A 218 -13.89 3.87 9.56
N VAL A 219 -13.27 3.92 10.75
CA VAL A 219 -13.36 5.06 11.66
C VAL A 219 -12.73 6.31 11.06
N VAL A 220 -11.48 6.20 10.60
CA VAL A 220 -10.71 7.34 10.06
C VAL A 220 -11.37 7.93 8.81
N LEU A 221 -11.78 7.08 7.86
CA LEU A 221 -12.47 7.51 6.64
C LEU A 221 -13.87 8.04 6.94
N GLY A 222 -14.59 7.44 7.88
CA GLY A 222 -15.90 7.89 8.33
C GLY A 222 -15.87 9.30 8.92
N ARG A 223 -14.88 9.60 9.76
CA ARG A 223 -14.65 10.95 10.31
C ARG A 223 -14.26 11.97 9.25
N ALA A 224 -13.43 11.57 8.29
CA ALA A 224 -13.00 12.44 7.20
C ALA A 224 -14.11 12.73 6.17
N GLY A 225 -15.07 11.82 6.00
CA GLY A 225 -16.13 11.93 5.00
C GLY A 225 -15.62 11.89 3.56
N THR A 226 -14.44 11.32 3.34
CA THR A 226 -13.76 11.36 2.04
C THR A 226 -14.34 10.33 1.09
N VAL A 227 -14.68 10.79 -0.11
CA VAL A 227 -15.00 9.92 -1.24
C VAL A 227 -13.71 9.68 -2.03
N ARG A 228 -13.22 8.44 -1.99
CA ARG A 228 -12.03 8.03 -2.74
C ARG A 228 -12.29 8.05 -4.24
N PRO A 229 -11.32 8.48 -5.06
CA PRO A 229 -11.34 8.17 -6.48
C PRO A 229 -11.44 6.67 -6.68
N GLY A 230 -12.22 6.23 -7.67
CA GLY A 230 -12.29 4.81 -8.01
C GLY A 230 -10.96 4.30 -8.55
N ARG A 231 -10.74 2.98 -8.54
CA ARG A 231 -9.51 2.35 -9.04
C ARG A 231 -9.18 2.61 -10.52
N TRP A 232 -9.98 3.36 -11.26
CA TRP A 232 -9.78 3.73 -12.66
C TRP A 232 -9.62 5.26 -12.81
N SER A 233 -9.10 5.94 -11.78
CA SER A 233 -9.14 7.40 -11.63
C SER A 233 -8.27 8.20 -12.60
N ASP A 234 -7.19 7.61 -13.08
CA ASP A 234 -6.19 8.25 -13.95
C ASP A 234 -5.57 7.24 -14.93
N ALA A 235 -4.69 7.71 -15.82
CA ALA A 235 -4.01 6.86 -16.79
C ALA A 235 -3.09 5.83 -16.13
N LEU A 236 -2.44 6.15 -15.01
CA LEU A 236 -1.57 5.20 -14.31
C LEU A 236 -2.35 4.01 -13.77
N ALA A 237 -3.50 4.24 -13.14
CA ALA A 237 -4.34 3.17 -12.67
C ALA A 237 -5.05 2.44 -13.82
N SER A 238 -5.25 3.08 -14.98
CA SER A 238 -6.09 2.50 -16.04
C SER A 238 -5.33 1.83 -17.18
N ARG A 239 -4.07 2.20 -17.41
CA ARG A 239 -3.32 1.79 -18.60
C ARG A 239 -1.89 1.38 -18.25
N LEU A 240 -1.37 0.45 -19.06
CA LEU A 240 0.04 0.09 -19.03
C LEU A 240 0.91 1.33 -19.28
N SER A 241 2.00 1.47 -18.54
CA SER A 241 2.86 2.66 -18.56
C SER A 241 4.34 2.30 -18.68
N TYR A 242 5.14 3.27 -19.12
CA TYR A 242 6.59 3.13 -19.23
C TYR A 242 7.30 4.10 -18.29
N TRP A 243 8.25 3.60 -17.51
CA TRP A 243 8.89 4.33 -16.41
C TRP A 243 10.39 4.50 -16.61
N THR A 244 10.94 5.55 -15.99
CA THR A 244 12.35 5.93 -16.08
C THR A 244 12.97 6.22 -14.72
N ASP A 245 12.36 5.69 -13.66
CA ASP A 245 12.74 5.77 -12.26
C ASP A 245 13.79 4.72 -11.87
N ASN A 246 14.27 4.78 -10.62
CA ASN A 246 15.30 3.87 -10.14
C ASN A 246 14.87 2.40 -10.34
N GLY A 247 15.78 1.57 -10.87
CA GLY A 247 15.47 0.20 -11.30
C GLY A 247 15.15 0.09 -12.81
N ALA A 248 14.74 1.16 -13.48
CA ALA A 248 14.50 1.17 -14.93
C ALA A 248 15.80 1.25 -15.76
N ALA A 249 15.71 0.94 -17.06
CA ALA A 249 16.87 0.90 -17.96
C ALA A 249 17.55 2.25 -18.14
N TYR A 250 16.73 3.30 -18.20
CA TYR A 250 17.12 4.65 -18.60
C TYR A 250 17.06 5.64 -17.45
N TRP A 251 17.06 5.15 -16.21
CA TRP A 251 17.30 6.03 -15.08
C TRP A 251 18.77 6.44 -15.04
N TYR A 252 19.03 7.70 -15.38
CA TYR A 252 20.39 8.25 -15.57
C TYR A 252 21.27 7.44 -16.55
N ARG A 253 20.66 6.81 -17.55
CA ARG A 253 21.34 6.01 -18.58
C ARG A 253 20.79 6.30 -19.97
N THR A 254 21.62 6.12 -20.99
CA THR A 254 21.25 6.30 -22.41
C THR A 254 21.39 5.00 -23.21
N GLU A 255 20.59 4.88 -24.26
CA GLU A 255 20.75 3.85 -25.27
C GLU A 255 21.94 4.22 -26.18
N PRO A 256 22.87 3.29 -26.50
CA PRO A 256 23.98 3.55 -27.40
C PRO A 256 23.56 4.23 -28.71
N GLY A 257 24.11 5.42 -28.96
CA GLY A 257 23.82 6.23 -30.14
C GLY A 257 22.61 7.17 -30.01
N HIS A 258 21.95 7.18 -28.85
CA HIS A 258 20.86 8.09 -28.52
C HIS A 258 21.28 9.08 -27.43
N ASP A 259 20.62 10.24 -27.41
CA ASP A 259 20.59 11.11 -26.23
C ASP A 259 19.55 10.60 -25.22
N VAL A 260 19.41 11.26 -24.08
CA VAL A 260 18.48 10.87 -23.02
C VAL A 260 17.04 10.79 -23.53
N ALA A 261 16.55 11.88 -24.14
CA ALA A 261 15.22 11.95 -24.73
C ALA A 261 15.02 10.86 -25.82
N GLY A 262 16.02 10.66 -26.67
CA GLY A 262 16.01 9.67 -27.74
C GLY A 262 16.03 8.24 -27.25
N SER A 263 16.56 7.98 -26.06
CA SER A 263 16.54 6.65 -25.43
C SER A 263 15.13 6.27 -25.00
N VAL A 264 14.43 7.21 -24.33
CA VAL A 264 13.03 7.02 -23.92
C VAL A 264 12.11 6.91 -25.14
N VAL A 265 12.30 7.77 -26.15
CA VAL A 265 11.53 7.71 -27.40
C VAL A 265 11.74 6.36 -28.11
N ALA A 266 12.98 5.89 -28.22
CA ALA A 266 13.27 4.61 -28.86
C ALA A 266 12.60 3.44 -28.14
N ALA A 267 12.58 3.45 -26.80
CA ALA A 267 11.97 2.39 -26.01
C ALA A 267 10.44 2.34 -26.20
N VAL A 268 9.81 3.51 -26.15
CA VAL A 268 8.36 3.66 -26.32
C VAL A 268 7.93 3.32 -27.76
N ASP A 269 8.69 3.75 -28.77
CA ASP A 269 8.39 3.45 -30.17
C ASP A 269 8.57 1.96 -30.48
N GLU A 270 9.62 1.33 -29.95
CA GLU A 270 9.82 -0.13 -30.12
C GLU A 270 8.69 -0.95 -29.51
N LEU A 271 8.23 -0.59 -28.32
CA LEU A 271 7.08 -1.22 -27.68
C LEU A 271 5.81 -1.06 -28.53
N ARG A 272 5.57 0.12 -29.08
CA ARG A 272 4.41 0.37 -29.96
C ARG A 272 4.49 -0.40 -31.28
N ASP A 273 5.67 -0.45 -31.89
CA ASP A 273 5.91 -1.20 -33.13
C ASP A 273 5.69 -2.71 -32.92
N ARG A 274 5.92 -3.21 -31.70
CA ARG A 274 5.62 -4.58 -31.28
C ARG A 274 4.21 -4.77 -30.72
N GLY A 275 3.36 -3.74 -30.79
CA GLY A 275 1.95 -3.83 -30.42
C GLY A 275 1.69 -3.75 -28.92
N VAL A 276 2.59 -3.19 -28.11
CA VAL A 276 2.38 -2.88 -26.69
C VAL A 276 1.76 -1.48 -26.54
N PRO A 277 0.47 -1.38 -26.16
CA PRO A 277 -0.26 -0.12 -26.06
C PRO A 277 0.01 0.63 -24.75
N LEU A 278 1.03 1.50 -24.74
CA LEU A 278 1.33 2.35 -23.60
C LEU A 278 0.37 3.55 -23.48
N GLY A 279 -0.17 3.78 -22.29
CA GLY A 279 -1.06 4.90 -21.97
C GLY A 279 -0.37 6.11 -21.31
N ALA A 280 0.74 5.87 -20.61
CA ALA A 280 1.49 6.91 -19.92
C ALA A 280 3.00 6.67 -19.98
N VAL A 281 3.77 7.76 -19.86
CA VAL A 281 5.24 7.73 -19.74
C VAL A 281 5.64 8.59 -18.54
N GLN A 282 6.44 8.03 -17.64
CA GLN A 282 6.95 8.75 -16.48
C GLN A 282 8.30 9.42 -16.80
N LEU A 283 8.45 10.65 -16.29
CA LEU A 283 9.69 11.41 -16.27
C LEU A 283 10.19 11.47 -14.82
N ASP A 284 11.29 10.78 -14.55
CA ASP A 284 11.88 10.72 -13.21
C ASP A 284 12.83 11.89 -12.90
N SER A 285 13.48 11.86 -11.75
CA SER A 285 14.45 12.81 -11.23
C SER A 285 15.61 13.24 -12.15
N TRP A 286 15.74 12.71 -13.36
CA TRP A 286 16.79 13.09 -14.31
C TRP A 286 16.51 14.37 -15.10
N PHE A 287 15.24 14.81 -15.21
CA PHE A 287 14.86 15.91 -16.13
C PHE A 287 15.02 17.32 -15.56
N TYR A 288 15.20 17.49 -14.26
CA TYR A 288 15.26 18.79 -13.59
C TYR A 288 16.55 18.99 -12.75
N PRO A 289 16.98 20.23 -12.46
CA PRO A 289 18.24 20.49 -11.75
C PRO A 289 18.26 20.11 -10.26
N HIS A 290 19.40 19.54 -9.84
CA HIS A 290 19.74 19.25 -8.45
C HIS A 290 20.98 20.03 -7.97
N VAL A 291 21.23 20.05 -6.66
CA VAL A 291 22.46 20.63 -6.07
C VAL A 291 23.71 20.00 -6.68
N ASP A 292 23.76 18.67 -6.66
CA ASP A 292 24.77 17.88 -7.35
C ASP A 292 24.10 17.14 -8.51
N LEU A 293 24.43 17.52 -9.74
CA LEU A 293 23.92 16.85 -10.94
C LEU A 293 24.60 15.48 -11.08
N ARG A 294 23.78 14.43 -11.17
CA ARG A 294 24.29 13.09 -11.46
C ARG A 294 24.66 12.99 -12.95
N PRO A 295 25.87 12.49 -13.29
CA PRO A 295 26.23 12.22 -14.67
C PRO A 295 25.36 11.09 -15.24
N PHE A 296 25.07 11.15 -16.53
CA PHE A 296 24.51 9.99 -17.24
C PHE A 296 25.61 8.97 -17.53
N ASP A 297 25.20 7.70 -17.66
CA ASP A 297 26.07 6.59 -18.07
C ASP A 297 27.28 6.39 -17.15
N THR A 298 27.03 6.53 -15.85
CA THR A 298 28.01 6.27 -14.80
C THR A 298 27.51 5.21 -13.83
N ASP A 299 28.45 4.41 -13.33
CA ASP A 299 28.24 3.49 -12.22
C ASP A 299 28.57 4.14 -10.86
N ASP A 300 28.95 5.44 -10.86
CA ASP A 300 29.21 6.18 -9.62
C ASP A 300 27.88 6.65 -8.98
N TRP A 301 27.71 6.31 -7.71
CA TRP A 301 26.53 6.64 -6.91
C TRP A 301 26.88 7.65 -5.83
N VAL A 302 26.10 8.73 -5.73
CA VAL A 302 26.14 9.65 -4.60
C VAL A 302 24.97 9.33 -3.68
N VAL A 303 25.29 8.93 -2.45
CA VAL A 303 24.32 8.70 -1.36
C VAL A 303 24.76 9.57 -0.17
N PRO A 304 23.88 10.40 0.42
CA PRO A 304 22.47 10.58 0.08
C PRO A 304 22.26 11.35 -1.24
N PRO A 305 21.09 11.22 -1.89
CA PRO A 305 20.77 11.93 -3.13
C PRO A 305 20.67 13.45 -2.92
N SER A 306 21.00 14.21 -3.96
CA SER A 306 21.02 15.68 -3.93
C SER A 306 19.62 16.29 -4.03
N ALA A 307 19.40 17.38 -3.30
CA ALA A 307 18.13 18.11 -3.29
C ALA A 307 17.86 18.83 -4.63
N MET A 308 16.58 19.03 -4.94
CA MET A 308 16.15 19.80 -6.11
C MET A 308 16.44 21.29 -5.94
N VAL A 309 16.97 21.94 -6.98
CA VAL A 309 17.25 23.40 -6.99
C VAL A 309 16.23 24.15 -7.84
N ALA A 310 15.74 23.53 -8.91
CA ALA A 310 14.67 24.03 -9.75
C ALA A 310 13.84 22.86 -10.29
N TRP A 311 12.53 23.06 -10.46
CA TRP A 311 11.66 22.09 -11.13
C TRP A 311 11.31 22.61 -12.52
N GLU A 312 12.33 22.63 -13.36
CA GLU A 312 12.35 23.20 -14.71
C GLU A 312 13.15 22.24 -15.61
N GLU A 313 12.92 22.27 -16.93
CA GLU A 313 13.68 21.41 -17.84
C GLU A 313 15.20 21.68 -17.77
N ARG A 314 15.98 20.60 -17.79
CA ARG A 314 17.43 20.67 -17.99
C ARG A 314 17.79 20.84 -19.46
N ASP A 315 18.33 22.01 -19.83
CA ASP A 315 18.79 22.31 -21.20
C ASP A 315 19.82 21.29 -21.74
N ASP A 316 20.61 20.67 -20.86
CA ASP A 316 21.62 19.67 -21.25
C ASP A 316 21.03 18.29 -21.57
N VAL A 317 19.78 18.03 -21.15
CA VAL A 317 19.08 16.76 -21.32
C VAL A 317 17.89 16.87 -22.27
N LEU A 318 17.16 17.98 -22.18
CA LEU A 318 15.96 18.31 -22.94
C LEU A 318 16.11 19.67 -23.62
N PRO A 319 17.07 19.84 -24.56
CA PRO A 319 17.34 21.14 -25.20
C PRO A 319 16.14 21.72 -25.96
N ASP A 320 15.23 20.86 -26.43
CA ASP A 320 14.00 21.24 -27.14
C ASP A 320 12.75 21.24 -26.20
N GLY A 321 12.95 20.96 -24.90
CA GLY A 321 11.94 20.98 -23.85
C GLY A 321 11.00 19.76 -23.81
N ILE A 322 10.22 19.65 -22.74
CA ILE A 322 9.28 18.52 -22.54
C ILE A 322 8.17 18.50 -23.59
N ALA A 323 7.78 19.66 -24.14
CA ALA A 323 6.78 19.73 -25.20
C ALA A 323 7.23 19.01 -26.48
N ASP A 324 8.51 19.12 -26.86
CA ASP A 324 9.09 18.37 -27.99
C ASP A 324 9.19 16.88 -27.67
N LEU A 325 9.74 16.51 -26.51
CA LEU A 325 9.80 15.12 -26.06
C LEU A 325 8.42 14.46 -26.12
N ARG A 326 7.40 15.10 -25.55
CA ARG A 326 6.02 14.63 -25.59
C ARG A 326 5.51 14.52 -27.02
N GLY A 327 5.87 15.44 -27.91
CA GLY A 327 5.55 15.39 -29.34
C GLY A 327 6.14 14.15 -30.02
N ARG A 328 7.43 13.89 -29.80
CA ARG A 328 8.17 12.71 -30.32
C ARG A 328 7.61 11.40 -29.77
N LEU A 329 7.21 11.39 -28.51
CA LEU A 329 6.50 10.27 -27.88
C LEU A 329 5.08 10.09 -28.40
N GLY A 330 4.56 10.86 -29.37
CA GLY A 330 3.18 10.72 -29.85
C GLY A 330 2.12 11.25 -28.89
N ARG A 331 2.52 12.16 -27.98
CA ARG A 331 1.70 12.87 -27.00
C ARG A 331 0.96 11.99 -25.99
N PRO A 332 1.64 11.04 -25.30
CA PRO A 332 1.02 10.28 -24.24
C PRO A 332 0.67 11.21 -23.05
N THR A 333 -0.07 10.66 -22.10
CA THR A 333 -0.11 11.24 -20.76
C THR A 333 1.28 11.16 -20.13
N LEU A 334 1.70 12.22 -19.46
CA LEU A 334 2.93 12.21 -18.68
C LEU A 334 2.64 12.06 -17.19
N VAL A 335 3.60 11.45 -16.50
CA VAL A 335 3.73 11.45 -15.05
C VAL A 335 5.06 12.11 -14.74
N ALA A 336 5.09 13.01 -13.77
CA ALA A 336 6.30 13.75 -13.44
C ALA A 336 6.65 13.61 -11.97
N HIS A 337 7.89 13.22 -11.75
CA HIS A 337 8.53 13.10 -10.45
C HIS A 337 8.96 14.46 -9.89
N ILE A 338 8.85 14.61 -8.57
CA ILE A 338 9.53 15.65 -7.81
C ILE A 338 10.18 15.05 -6.56
N ARG A 339 11.28 15.67 -6.08
CA ARG A 339 11.90 15.35 -4.79
C ARG A 339 11.90 16.53 -3.82
N HIS A 340 12.47 16.31 -2.63
CA HIS A 340 12.71 17.34 -1.63
C HIS A 340 13.51 18.55 -2.18
N LEU A 341 13.19 19.74 -1.67
CA LEU A 341 13.69 21.03 -2.15
C LEU A 341 14.94 21.48 -1.36
N ALA A 342 15.92 22.06 -2.05
CA ALA A 342 17.11 22.64 -1.42
C ALA A 342 16.79 23.97 -0.73
N SER A 343 17.41 24.25 0.41
CA SER A 343 17.19 25.48 1.19
C SER A 343 17.65 26.76 0.48
N ASP A 344 18.61 26.65 -0.43
CA ASP A 344 19.14 27.73 -1.25
C ASP A 344 18.54 27.80 -2.66
N ALA A 345 17.57 26.92 -2.97
CA ALA A 345 16.85 26.95 -4.24
C ALA A 345 16.24 28.34 -4.47
N PRO A 346 16.40 28.96 -5.66
CA PRO A 346 15.88 30.31 -5.91
C PRO A 346 14.39 30.46 -5.61
N VAL A 347 13.59 29.42 -5.87
CA VAL A 347 12.15 29.40 -5.57
C VAL A 347 11.86 29.32 -4.07
N ALA A 348 12.69 28.60 -3.30
CA ALA A 348 12.57 28.53 -1.84
C ALA A 348 12.87 29.90 -1.21
N VAL A 349 13.98 30.53 -1.62
CA VAL A 349 14.42 31.85 -1.14
C VAL A 349 13.40 32.93 -1.50
N ALA A 350 12.95 32.97 -2.76
CA ALA A 350 11.99 33.96 -3.21
C ALA A 350 10.59 33.75 -2.62
N GLY A 351 10.19 32.50 -2.40
CA GLY A 351 8.90 32.12 -1.83
C GLY A 351 8.83 32.20 -0.30
N GLY A 352 9.95 32.46 0.39
CA GLY A 352 10.00 32.46 1.85
C GLY A 352 9.69 31.08 2.44
N ALA A 353 10.10 30.00 1.75
CA ALA A 353 9.92 28.64 2.19
C ALA A 353 10.59 28.41 3.56
N PRO A 354 9.95 27.71 4.50
CA PRO A 354 10.63 27.25 5.71
C PRO A 354 11.80 26.33 5.36
N THR A 355 12.93 26.54 6.04
CA THR A 355 14.19 25.82 5.79
C THR A 355 14.76 25.22 7.07
N ASP A 356 15.44 24.08 6.96
CA ASP A 356 16.27 23.51 8.00
C ASP A 356 17.51 22.85 7.37
N GLY A 357 18.70 23.30 7.76
CA GLY A 357 19.95 22.89 7.13
C GLY A 357 19.90 23.01 5.59
N PRO A 358 20.17 21.94 4.84
CA PRO A 358 20.13 21.94 3.38
C PRO A 358 18.72 21.81 2.78
N TYR A 359 17.68 21.64 3.61
CA TYR A 359 16.32 21.31 3.16
C TYR A 359 15.37 22.50 3.26
N ALA A 360 14.42 22.57 2.33
CA ALA A 360 13.27 23.46 2.36
C ALA A 360 11.97 22.67 2.13
N VAL A 361 10.87 23.22 2.63
CA VAL A 361 9.52 22.74 2.30
C VAL A 361 8.85 23.75 1.35
N GLY A 362 8.38 23.27 0.20
CA GLY A 362 7.65 24.12 -0.75
C GLY A 362 6.38 24.68 -0.11
N THR A 363 6.12 25.99 -0.29
CA THR A 363 4.86 26.59 0.13
C THR A 363 3.73 26.21 -0.83
N PRO A 364 2.45 26.36 -0.44
CA PRO A 364 1.32 26.13 -1.34
C PRO A 364 1.43 26.87 -2.69
N GLU A 365 1.96 28.10 -2.68
CA GLU A 365 2.15 28.90 -3.89
C GLU A 365 3.24 28.32 -4.80
N ILE A 366 4.30 27.74 -4.22
CA ILE A 366 5.35 27.04 -4.96
C ILE A 366 4.77 25.79 -5.62
N TYR A 367 4.00 24.98 -4.89
CA TYR A 367 3.30 23.82 -5.47
C TYR A 367 2.31 24.22 -6.54
N ALA A 368 1.54 25.29 -6.36
CA ALA A 368 0.62 25.79 -7.38
C ALA A 368 1.37 26.12 -8.68
N ARG A 369 2.56 26.73 -8.61
CA ARG A 369 3.41 27.00 -9.78
C ARG A 369 3.86 25.70 -10.46
N TRP A 370 4.30 24.70 -9.70
CA TRP A 370 4.69 23.40 -10.26
C TRP A 370 3.50 22.69 -10.90
N LEU A 371 2.33 22.73 -10.28
CA LEU A 371 1.12 22.14 -10.85
C LEU A 371 0.62 22.90 -12.09
N ASP A 372 0.82 24.22 -12.20
CA ASP A 372 0.58 24.96 -13.45
C ASP A 372 1.55 24.49 -14.56
N GLN A 373 2.80 24.20 -14.20
CA GLN A 373 3.80 23.66 -15.11
C GLN A 373 3.43 22.24 -15.58
N CYS A 374 2.88 21.39 -14.70
CA CYS A 374 2.33 20.08 -15.06
C CYS A 374 1.33 20.19 -16.22
N LEU A 375 0.39 21.14 -16.14
CA LEU A 375 -0.61 21.35 -17.19
C LEU A 375 0.04 21.74 -18.53
N ALA A 376 1.08 22.57 -18.50
CA ALA A 376 1.82 22.97 -19.69
C ALA A 376 2.54 21.79 -20.35
N TRP A 377 3.11 20.90 -19.55
CA TRP A 377 3.78 19.68 -20.02
C TRP A 377 2.80 18.57 -20.45
N GLY A 378 1.56 18.60 -19.95
CA GLY A 378 0.57 17.54 -20.17
C GLY A 378 0.75 16.36 -19.21
N VAL A 379 1.18 16.67 -18.00
CA VAL A 379 1.23 15.75 -16.87
C VAL A 379 -0.18 15.62 -16.28
N GLU A 380 -0.64 14.38 -16.09
CA GLU A 380 -1.90 14.07 -15.41
C GLU A 380 -1.67 13.71 -13.94
N THR A 381 -0.56 13.03 -13.63
CA THR A 381 -0.21 12.62 -12.27
C THR A 381 1.12 13.23 -11.86
N PHE A 382 1.13 13.91 -10.72
CA PHE A 382 2.32 14.45 -10.07
C PHE A 382 2.76 13.49 -8.96
N GLU A 383 3.92 12.87 -9.14
CA GLU A 383 4.52 11.98 -8.16
C GLU A 383 5.37 12.81 -7.20
N HIS A 384 4.96 12.86 -5.93
CA HIS A 384 5.78 13.45 -4.88
C HIS A 384 6.57 12.36 -4.17
N ASP A 385 7.85 12.28 -4.52
CA ASP A 385 8.82 11.40 -3.90
C ASP A 385 9.52 12.11 -2.72
N TRP A 386 10.32 11.37 -1.95
CA TRP A 386 11.10 11.89 -0.82
C TRP A 386 10.23 12.50 0.29
N LEU A 387 8.97 12.06 0.46
CA LEU A 387 8.05 12.61 1.47
C LEU A 387 8.63 12.52 2.89
N VAL A 388 9.22 11.38 3.24
CA VAL A 388 9.89 11.20 4.54
C VAL A 388 11.05 12.18 4.76
N GLU A 389 11.72 12.60 3.69
CA GLU A 389 12.86 13.53 3.75
C GLU A 389 12.40 14.98 3.81
N VAL A 390 11.24 15.29 3.21
CA VAL A 390 10.55 16.56 3.49
C VAL A 390 10.12 16.61 4.95
N PHE A 391 9.44 15.56 5.43
CA PHE A 391 8.88 15.53 6.78
C PHE A 391 9.97 15.58 7.86
N PHE A 392 11.01 14.76 7.79
CA PHE A 392 12.09 14.74 8.78
C PHE A 392 13.19 15.78 8.51
N GLY A 393 13.42 16.15 7.25
CA GLY A 393 14.45 17.12 6.86
C GLY A 393 14.13 18.56 7.23
N VAL A 394 12.84 18.94 7.33
CA VAL A 394 12.43 20.32 7.66
C VAL A 394 11.64 20.37 8.96
N ARG A 395 12.32 20.72 10.06
CA ARG A 395 11.72 20.72 11.42
C ARG A 395 10.47 21.58 11.53
N TRP A 396 10.34 22.66 10.75
CA TRP A 396 9.15 23.52 10.73
C TRP A 396 7.84 22.73 10.62
N LEU A 397 7.78 21.64 9.84
CA LEU A 397 6.58 20.80 9.68
C LEU A 397 6.13 20.11 10.98
N ARG A 398 7.07 19.90 11.92
CA ARG A 398 6.87 19.12 13.14
C ARG A 398 6.80 19.99 14.40
N GLU A 399 7.31 21.22 14.39
CA GLU A 399 7.38 22.04 15.61
C GLU A 399 6.02 22.46 16.18
N ARG A 400 5.00 22.59 15.33
CA ARG A 400 3.66 23.02 15.73
C ARG A 400 2.62 22.12 15.06
N PRO A 401 1.55 21.77 15.78
CA PRO A 401 0.55 20.84 15.27
C PRO A 401 -0.18 21.39 14.04
N GLY A 402 -0.58 20.49 13.14
CA GLY A 402 -1.38 20.77 11.97
C GLY A 402 -0.61 21.35 10.78
N ARG A 403 0.70 21.61 10.90
CA ARG A 403 1.51 22.14 9.78
C ARG A 403 1.68 21.12 8.66
N ALA A 404 2.03 19.88 8.98
CA ALA A 404 2.14 18.80 8.00
C ALA A 404 0.79 18.53 7.31
N ARG A 405 -0.29 18.47 8.10
CA ARG A 405 -1.67 18.38 7.57
C ARG A 405 -1.99 19.51 6.59
N ALA A 406 -1.84 20.76 7.03
CA ALA A 406 -2.18 21.93 6.22
C ALA A 406 -1.35 21.99 4.93
N TRP A 407 -0.09 21.57 4.99
CA TRP A 407 0.78 21.46 3.84
C TRP A 407 0.25 20.45 2.80
N GLN A 408 -0.07 19.21 3.23
CA GLN A 408 -0.62 18.19 2.30
C GLN A 408 -2.01 18.57 1.77
N GLU A 409 -2.89 19.12 2.61
CA GLU A 409 -4.23 19.57 2.20
C GLU A 409 -4.16 20.72 1.18
N ALA A 410 -3.17 21.60 1.29
CA ALA A 410 -2.98 22.68 0.33
C ALA A 410 -2.47 22.16 -1.02
N ILE A 411 -1.59 21.16 -1.04
CA ILE A 411 -1.15 20.49 -2.28
C ILE A 411 -2.35 19.79 -2.95
N ASP A 412 -3.13 19.03 -2.17
CA ASP A 412 -4.34 18.35 -2.65
C ASP A 412 -5.36 19.34 -3.22
N ALA A 413 -5.59 20.47 -2.56
CA ALA A 413 -6.47 21.51 -3.06
C ALA A 413 -5.96 22.12 -4.37
N ALA A 414 -4.67 22.45 -4.45
CA ALA A 414 -4.07 23.01 -5.65
C ALA A 414 -4.11 22.04 -6.85
N ALA A 415 -3.96 20.74 -6.59
CA ALA A 415 -4.05 19.68 -7.58
C ALA A 415 -5.50 19.49 -8.05
N ARG A 416 -6.48 19.52 -7.13
CA ARG A 416 -7.90 19.44 -7.43
C ARG A 416 -8.36 20.56 -8.36
N ASP A 417 -7.92 21.80 -8.09
CA ASP A 417 -8.25 22.98 -8.90
C ASP A 417 -7.74 22.86 -10.35
N ARG A 418 -6.77 21.96 -10.60
CA ARG A 418 -6.13 21.73 -11.89
C ARG A 418 -6.50 20.39 -12.53
N GLY A 419 -7.24 19.55 -11.82
CA GLY A 419 -7.55 18.19 -12.27
C GLY A 419 -6.32 17.29 -12.40
N ILE A 420 -5.34 17.46 -11.52
CA ILE A 420 -4.11 16.66 -11.46
C ILE A 420 -4.24 15.65 -10.31
N THR A 421 -3.95 14.38 -10.59
CA THR A 421 -3.84 13.36 -9.53
C THR A 421 -2.44 13.33 -8.94
N LEU A 422 -2.32 12.72 -7.76
CA LEU A 422 -1.13 12.74 -6.92
C LEU A 422 -0.74 11.29 -6.59
N GLN A 423 0.56 11.01 -6.63
CA GLN A 423 1.14 9.76 -6.15
C GLN A 423 2.16 10.02 -5.05
N TRP A 424 1.94 9.43 -3.87
CA TRP A 424 2.88 9.56 -2.75
C TRP A 424 3.96 8.48 -2.80
N CYS A 425 5.22 8.92 -2.80
CA CYS A 425 6.39 8.06 -2.79
C CYS A 425 7.30 8.37 -1.59
N MET A 426 7.94 7.33 -1.05
CA MET A 426 8.66 7.33 0.22
C MET A 426 7.84 7.88 1.41
N GLY A 427 6.52 7.69 1.40
CA GLY A 427 5.63 8.11 2.48
C GLY A 427 5.75 7.24 3.73
N THR A 428 5.56 7.86 4.90
CA THR A 428 5.41 7.19 6.19
C THR A 428 3.96 6.72 6.40
N PRO A 429 3.68 5.88 7.41
CA PRO A 429 2.31 5.52 7.76
C PRO A 429 1.42 6.74 8.10
N ALA A 430 2.01 7.82 8.63
CA ALA A 430 1.33 9.08 8.85
C ALA A 430 0.85 9.72 7.53
N ASP A 431 1.66 9.66 6.48
CA ASP A 431 1.29 10.14 5.15
C ASP A 431 0.16 9.30 4.55
N PHE A 432 0.21 7.97 4.75
CA PHE A 432 -0.86 7.08 4.30
C PHE A 432 -2.18 7.40 5.00
N ALA A 433 -2.18 7.48 6.34
CA ALA A 433 -3.39 7.83 7.10
C ALA A 433 -3.89 9.24 6.77
N ARG A 434 -3.00 10.22 6.57
CA ARG A 434 -3.36 11.60 6.20
C ARG A 434 -4.07 11.68 4.86
N THR A 435 -3.84 10.72 3.96
CA THR A 435 -4.64 10.62 2.74
C THR A 435 -6.13 10.55 3.04
N ALA A 436 -6.56 10.13 4.23
CA ALA A 436 -7.97 10.05 4.59
C ALA A 436 -8.77 11.33 4.33
N THR A 437 -8.16 12.51 4.20
CA THR A 437 -8.82 13.76 3.78
C THR A 437 -8.40 14.29 2.41
N LEU A 438 -7.48 13.60 1.73
CA LEU A 438 -6.94 13.98 0.43
C LEU A 438 -7.71 13.22 -0.65
N THR A 439 -8.13 13.93 -1.69
CA THR A 439 -8.97 13.37 -2.77
C THR A 439 -8.22 13.18 -4.07
N GLN A 440 -7.06 13.82 -4.24
CA GLN A 440 -6.24 13.72 -5.44
C GLN A 440 -5.15 12.67 -5.31
N VAL A 441 -4.85 12.17 -4.10
CA VAL A 441 -3.90 11.06 -3.90
C VAL A 441 -4.57 9.75 -4.30
N THR A 442 -4.25 9.28 -5.51
CA THR A 442 -4.87 8.08 -6.10
C THR A 442 -4.02 6.84 -5.91
N SER A 443 -2.70 6.99 -5.79
CA SER A 443 -1.77 5.88 -5.62
C SER A 443 -0.65 6.19 -4.64
N VAL A 444 -0.07 5.14 -4.07
CA VAL A 444 1.05 5.23 -3.12
C VAL A 444 2.08 4.14 -3.38
N ARG A 445 3.38 4.43 -3.26
CA ARG A 445 4.43 3.41 -3.26
C ARG A 445 4.49 2.72 -1.90
N THR A 446 4.56 1.39 -1.90
CA THR A 446 4.47 0.57 -0.68
C THR A 446 5.67 -0.35 -0.42
N CYS A 447 6.70 -0.28 -1.26
CA CYS A 447 8.01 -0.90 -1.02
C CYS A 447 9.14 -0.12 -1.70
N GLY A 448 10.38 -0.49 -1.37
CA GLY A 448 11.60 0.08 -1.94
C GLY A 448 11.82 -0.26 -3.42
N ASP A 449 12.90 0.33 -3.96
CA ASP A 449 13.21 0.28 -5.39
C ASP A 449 13.66 -1.12 -5.86
N HIS A 450 13.24 -1.48 -7.08
CA HIS A 450 13.65 -2.70 -7.76
C HIS A 450 15.18 -2.75 -7.95
N GLY A 451 15.78 -3.88 -7.56
CA GLY A 451 17.20 -4.16 -7.78
C GLY A 451 18.18 -3.31 -6.96
N TYR A 452 17.73 -2.65 -5.88
CA TYR A 452 18.57 -1.72 -5.11
C TYR A 452 19.13 -2.29 -3.79
N ILE A 453 18.36 -2.25 -2.69
CA ILE A 453 18.84 -2.55 -1.33
C ILE A 453 18.42 -3.95 -0.82
N ALA A 454 17.29 -4.45 -1.29
CA ALA A 454 16.70 -5.71 -0.83
C ALA A 454 16.59 -6.70 -2.00
N THR A 455 16.54 -7.99 -1.70
CA THR A 455 16.26 -9.01 -2.73
C THR A 455 14.84 -8.88 -3.24
N ALA A 456 14.52 -9.48 -4.39
CA ALA A 456 13.17 -9.44 -4.95
C ALA A 456 12.15 -10.02 -3.98
N GLY A 457 12.44 -11.19 -3.38
CA GLY A 457 11.59 -11.82 -2.38
C GLY A 457 11.28 -10.90 -1.19
N GLN A 458 12.30 -10.21 -0.65
CA GLN A 458 12.11 -9.27 0.46
C GLN A 458 11.25 -8.06 0.06
N LEU A 459 11.41 -7.54 -1.17
CA LEU A 459 10.55 -6.48 -1.70
C LEU A 459 9.10 -6.95 -1.87
N TRP A 460 8.86 -8.18 -2.33
CA TRP A 460 7.51 -8.75 -2.46
C TRP A 460 6.82 -8.88 -1.11
N ALA A 461 7.53 -9.32 -0.07
CA ALA A 461 7.01 -9.38 1.29
C ALA A 461 6.70 -7.98 1.83
N TRP A 462 7.63 -7.04 1.70
CA TRP A 462 7.40 -5.64 2.10
C TRP A 462 6.16 -5.08 1.39
N PHE A 463 6.07 -5.23 0.08
CA PHE A 463 4.95 -4.79 -0.73
C PHE A 463 3.62 -5.35 -0.23
N CYS A 464 3.50 -6.68 -0.11
CA CYS A 464 2.25 -7.32 0.29
C CYS A 464 1.84 -6.95 1.73
N VAL A 465 2.78 -6.80 2.67
CA VAL A 465 2.49 -6.43 4.05
C VAL A 465 2.07 -4.97 4.16
N THR A 466 2.74 -4.04 3.48
CA THR A 466 2.36 -2.62 3.48
C THR A 466 1.06 -2.37 2.74
N ASN A 467 0.76 -3.16 1.69
CA ASN A 467 -0.52 -3.08 0.98
C ASN A 467 -1.71 -3.33 1.91
N ALA A 468 -1.54 -4.01 3.04
CA ALA A 468 -2.58 -4.14 4.04
C ALA A 468 -3.12 -2.77 4.49
N ILE A 469 -2.23 -1.81 4.79
CA ILE A 469 -2.64 -0.45 5.19
C ILE A 469 -3.27 0.28 4.01
N ALA A 470 -2.59 0.29 2.86
CA ALA A 470 -3.04 1.01 1.67
C ALA A 470 -4.43 0.54 1.21
N ARG A 471 -4.67 -0.77 1.21
CA ARG A 471 -5.97 -1.39 0.91
C ARG A 471 -7.06 -0.92 1.85
N SER A 472 -6.81 -0.95 3.15
CA SER A 472 -7.80 -0.55 4.17
C SER A 472 -8.22 0.92 3.99
N LEU A 473 -7.29 1.77 3.55
CA LEU A 473 -7.52 3.20 3.28
C LEU A 473 -8.11 3.50 1.89
N GLY A 474 -8.34 2.47 1.07
CA GLY A 474 -8.86 2.59 -0.30
C GLY A 474 -7.89 3.24 -1.29
N LEU A 475 -6.59 3.02 -1.10
CA LEU A 475 -5.52 3.52 -1.98
C LEU A 475 -5.11 2.44 -2.99
N ALA A 476 -4.50 2.84 -4.12
CA ALA A 476 -3.93 1.92 -5.10
C ALA A 476 -2.40 1.80 -4.92
N PRO A 477 -1.88 0.67 -4.41
CA PRO A 477 -0.44 0.48 -4.24
C PRO A 477 0.33 0.40 -5.55
N PHE A 478 1.53 0.98 -5.59
CA PHE A 478 2.51 0.82 -6.66
C PHE A 478 3.70 0.01 -6.15
N LYS A 479 4.01 -1.10 -6.84
CA LYS A 479 5.12 -2.02 -6.53
C LYS A 479 6.49 -1.41 -6.79
N ASP A 480 6.55 -0.33 -7.57
CA ASP A 480 7.72 0.16 -8.32
C ASP A 480 7.76 -0.38 -9.76
N VAL A 481 8.62 0.23 -10.58
CA VAL A 481 8.95 -0.26 -11.91
C VAL A 481 9.40 -1.73 -11.85
N PHE A 482 9.09 -2.49 -12.90
CA PHE A 482 9.59 -3.85 -13.07
C PHE A 482 10.27 -4.04 -14.42
N ARG A 483 11.14 -5.05 -14.44
CA ARG A 483 11.90 -5.48 -15.61
C ARG A 483 11.37 -6.83 -16.06
N THR A 484 11.16 -6.98 -17.36
CA THR A 484 10.79 -8.25 -18.01
C THR A 484 11.94 -8.84 -18.81
N ASP A 485 13.03 -8.07 -19.01
CA ASP A 485 14.26 -8.56 -19.65
C ASP A 485 14.82 -9.76 -18.87
N PRO A 486 14.83 -10.98 -19.43
CA PRO A 486 15.26 -12.18 -18.72
C PRO A 486 16.75 -12.15 -18.32
N ASP A 487 17.59 -11.34 -18.99
CA ASP A 487 19.00 -11.20 -18.61
C ASP A 487 19.18 -10.25 -17.40
N VAL A 488 18.16 -9.45 -17.06
CA VAL A 488 18.17 -8.52 -15.92
C VAL A 488 17.33 -9.06 -14.77
N ALA A 489 16.09 -9.46 -15.06
CA ALA A 489 15.13 -9.92 -14.06
C ALA A 489 15.23 -11.44 -13.80
N GLY A 490 15.86 -12.22 -14.68
CA GLY A 490 15.87 -13.68 -14.55
C GLY A 490 14.43 -14.24 -14.43
N ASP A 491 14.21 -15.05 -13.39
CA ASP A 491 12.92 -15.66 -13.09
C ASP A 491 11.97 -14.71 -12.30
N GLU A 492 12.40 -13.49 -11.97
CA GLU A 492 11.65 -12.52 -11.16
C GLU A 492 10.68 -11.66 -11.99
N GLY A 493 10.85 -11.59 -13.32
CA GLY A 493 10.04 -10.72 -14.18
C GLY A 493 8.55 -11.05 -14.14
N GLU A 494 8.19 -12.34 -14.16
CA GLU A 494 6.80 -12.80 -14.10
C GLU A 494 6.11 -12.51 -12.75
N PRO A 495 6.68 -12.86 -11.58
CA PRO A 495 6.07 -12.52 -10.29
C PRO A 495 5.98 -11.00 -10.07
N GLU A 496 6.93 -10.20 -10.56
CA GLU A 496 6.83 -8.74 -10.47
C GLU A 496 5.72 -8.16 -11.35
N ALA A 497 5.55 -8.65 -12.58
CA ALA A 497 4.43 -8.27 -13.44
C ALA A 497 3.08 -8.66 -12.80
N LEU A 498 3.03 -9.84 -12.17
CA LEU A 498 1.85 -10.34 -11.45
C LEU A 498 1.51 -9.45 -10.25
N LEU A 499 2.47 -9.18 -9.36
CA LEU A 499 2.27 -8.31 -8.20
C LEU A 499 1.86 -6.90 -8.62
N SER A 500 2.45 -6.37 -9.69
CA SER A 500 2.11 -5.04 -10.23
C SER A 500 0.67 -4.96 -10.69
N VAL A 501 0.16 -5.96 -11.43
CA VAL A 501 -1.23 -5.91 -11.91
C VAL A 501 -2.26 -6.26 -10.81
N LEU A 502 -1.90 -7.15 -9.87
CA LEU A 502 -2.74 -7.48 -8.73
C LEU A 502 -2.84 -6.35 -7.69
N SER A 503 -1.96 -5.35 -7.75
CA SER A 503 -2.00 -4.21 -6.83
C SER A 503 -3.11 -3.20 -7.13
N THR A 504 -3.81 -3.33 -8.27
CA THR A 504 -4.76 -2.32 -8.78
C THR A 504 -4.17 -0.93 -9.09
N GLY A 505 -2.90 -0.69 -8.79
CA GLY A 505 -2.20 0.56 -9.04
C GLY A 505 -1.47 0.60 -10.38
N PRO A 506 -0.45 1.46 -10.51
CA PRO A 506 0.35 1.56 -11.71
C PRO A 506 1.06 0.25 -12.07
N VAL A 507 1.07 -0.07 -13.36
CA VAL A 507 1.86 -1.17 -13.95
C VAL A 507 2.89 -0.52 -14.87
N GLY A 508 4.14 -0.45 -14.37
CA GLY A 508 5.22 0.30 -14.99
C GLY A 508 6.33 -0.57 -15.54
N LEU A 509 6.46 -0.61 -16.87
CA LEU A 509 7.58 -1.26 -17.55
C LEU A 509 8.81 -0.35 -17.51
N GLY A 510 9.98 -0.92 -17.24
CA GLY A 510 11.25 -0.17 -17.24
C GLY A 510 12.31 -0.77 -18.15
N ASP A 511 11.95 -1.59 -19.14
CA ASP A 511 12.90 -2.36 -19.95
C ASP A 511 13.70 -1.55 -20.97
N ARG A 512 14.91 -2.04 -21.28
CA ARG A 512 15.75 -1.46 -22.33
C ARG A 512 15.11 -1.72 -23.71
N VAL A 513 15.34 -0.84 -24.68
CA VAL A 513 14.95 -1.00 -26.10
C VAL A 513 15.24 -2.42 -26.59
N GLY A 514 14.22 -3.09 -27.13
CA GLY A 514 14.36 -4.42 -27.73
C GLY A 514 14.50 -5.57 -26.74
N ARG A 515 14.36 -5.31 -25.44
CA ARG A 515 14.59 -6.30 -24.37
C ARG A 515 13.32 -6.71 -23.62
N THR A 516 12.23 -5.94 -23.75
CA THR A 516 10.95 -6.27 -23.14
C THR A 516 10.42 -7.63 -23.61
N ASP A 517 10.01 -8.46 -22.67
CA ASP A 517 9.13 -9.59 -22.93
C ASP A 517 7.71 -9.05 -23.19
N VAL A 518 7.38 -8.93 -24.47
CA VAL A 518 6.09 -8.38 -24.93
C VAL A 518 4.94 -9.31 -24.57
N ASP A 519 5.16 -10.63 -24.56
CA ASP A 519 4.10 -11.57 -24.21
C ASP A 519 3.74 -11.37 -22.74
N LEU A 520 4.73 -11.29 -21.85
CA LEU A 520 4.50 -11.00 -20.44
C LEU A 520 3.82 -9.63 -20.22
N ALA A 521 4.28 -8.58 -20.88
CA ALA A 521 3.66 -7.25 -20.81
C ALA A 521 2.18 -7.29 -21.22
N LEU A 522 1.84 -7.99 -22.31
CA LEU A 522 0.48 -8.12 -22.82
C LEU A 522 -0.41 -9.01 -21.94
N ARG A 523 0.14 -9.82 -21.02
CA ARG A 523 -0.67 -10.56 -20.03
C ARG A 523 -1.27 -9.65 -18.94
N THR A 524 -0.77 -8.42 -18.79
CA THR A 524 -1.27 -7.43 -17.81
C THR A 524 -2.47 -6.61 -18.31
N CYS A 525 -2.71 -6.60 -19.62
CA CYS A 525 -3.67 -5.68 -20.25
C CYS A 525 -4.41 -6.28 -21.44
N ARG A 526 -5.43 -5.56 -21.91
CA ARG A 526 -6.11 -5.77 -23.19
C ARG A 526 -5.26 -5.27 -24.36
N ALA A 527 -5.65 -5.59 -25.59
CA ALA A 527 -4.95 -5.12 -26.78
C ALA A 527 -4.96 -3.58 -26.97
N ASP A 528 -5.84 -2.86 -26.27
CA ASP A 528 -5.86 -1.39 -26.23
C ASP A 528 -5.16 -0.79 -24.99
N GLY A 529 -4.49 -1.62 -24.19
CA GLY A 529 -3.66 -1.20 -23.06
C GLY A 529 -4.42 -0.91 -21.79
N VAL A 530 -5.73 -1.13 -21.76
CA VAL A 530 -6.51 -1.11 -20.52
C VAL A 530 -6.06 -2.28 -19.65
N LEU A 531 -5.64 -1.98 -18.41
CA LEU A 531 -5.18 -2.98 -17.46
C LEU A 531 -6.32 -3.96 -17.12
N ILE A 532 -5.97 -5.23 -16.87
CA ILE A 532 -6.90 -6.24 -16.39
C ILE A 532 -6.46 -6.59 -14.97
N LYS A 533 -7.23 -6.14 -13.98
CA LYS A 533 -6.81 -6.11 -12.58
C LYS A 533 -7.98 -6.49 -11.64
N PRO A 534 -7.70 -6.87 -10.38
CA PRO A 534 -8.74 -7.22 -9.43
C PRO A 534 -9.58 -6.00 -8.99
N ASP A 535 -10.65 -6.24 -8.23
CA ASP A 535 -11.41 -5.14 -7.60
C ASP A 535 -10.70 -4.57 -6.38
N VAL A 536 -9.95 -5.43 -5.68
CA VAL A 536 -9.27 -5.14 -4.42
C VAL A 536 -7.77 -5.44 -4.59
N PRO A 537 -6.85 -4.60 -4.09
CA PRO A 537 -5.41 -4.82 -4.23
C PRO A 537 -4.90 -6.03 -3.44
N ILE A 538 -3.87 -6.69 -3.98
CA ILE A 538 -3.17 -7.79 -3.29
C ILE A 538 -2.56 -7.32 -1.98
N ALA A 539 -2.82 -8.06 -0.92
CA ALA A 539 -2.23 -7.84 0.40
C ALA A 539 -1.92 -9.19 1.07
N ALA A 540 -0.92 -9.19 1.96
CA ALA A 540 -0.62 -10.35 2.79
C ALA A 540 -1.80 -10.71 3.69
N THR A 541 -2.04 -12.01 3.88
CA THR A 541 -2.98 -12.49 4.92
C THR A 541 -2.52 -12.04 6.31
N GLY A 542 -3.44 -11.96 7.27
CA GLY A 542 -3.10 -11.55 8.63
C GLY A 542 -2.02 -12.42 9.29
N ALA A 543 -1.97 -13.71 8.95
CA ALA A 543 -0.89 -14.60 9.39
C ALA A 543 0.46 -14.25 8.77
N SER A 544 0.51 -14.02 7.46
CA SER A 544 1.76 -13.67 6.77
C SER A 544 2.30 -12.31 7.15
N MET A 545 1.45 -11.36 7.56
CA MET A 545 1.89 -10.05 8.07
C MET A 545 2.85 -10.14 9.27
N LEU A 546 2.64 -11.12 10.17
CA LEU A 546 3.46 -11.31 11.37
C LEU A 546 4.48 -12.46 11.25
N ALA A 547 4.62 -13.08 10.07
CA ALA A 547 5.55 -14.18 9.86
C ALA A 547 7.03 -13.75 9.88
N ASN A 548 7.31 -12.45 9.69
CA ASN A 548 8.66 -11.90 9.57
C ASN A 548 9.50 -12.54 8.45
N ALA A 549 8.83 -12.98 7.38
CA ALA A 549 9.37 -13.88 6.36
C ALA A 549 10.60 -13.33 5.61
N ALA A 550 10.79 -12.01 5.58
CA ALA A 550 12.00 -11.39 5.01
C ALA A 550 13.30 -11.72 5.80
N PHE A 551 13.17 -12.19 7.04
CA PHE A 551 14.29 -12.46 7.97
C PHE A 551 14.27 -13.84 8.60
N VAL A 552 13.16 -14.58 8.51
CA VAL A 552 13.06 -15.98 8.93
C VAL A 552 12.43 -16.82 7.81
N PRO A 553 12.86 -18.08 7.58
CA PRO A 553 12.25 -18.94 6.58
C PRO A 553 10.76 -19.19 6.91
N ALA A 554 9.87 -18.52 6.19
CA ALA A 554 8.43 -18.60 6.40
C ALA A 554 7.67 -18.26 5.13
N LEU A 555 6.56 -18.95 4.90
CA LEU A 555 5.71 -18.74 3.74
C LEU A 555 4.96 -17.41 3.85
N VAL A 556 4.98 -16.61 2.79
CA VAL A 556 4.03 -15.51 2.62
C VAL A 556 2.90 -15.98 1.72
N VAL A 557 1.66 -15.78 2.17
CA VAL A 557 0.44 -15.95 1.39
C VAL A 557 -0.22 -14.58 1.29
N ALA A 558 -0.47 -14.14 0.07
CA ALA A 558 -1.14 -12.89 -0.26
C ALA A 558 -2.35 -13.13 -1.16
N GLU A 559 -3.39 -12.33 -0.98
CA GLU A 559 -4.67 -12.50 -1.64
C GLU A 559 -5.24 -11.19 -2.18
N CYS A 560 -6.05 -11.31 -3.23
CA CYS A 560 -7.02 -10.32 -3.67
C CYS A 560 -8.18 -11.00 -4.39
N TRP A 561 -9.20 -10.23 -4.80
CA TRP A 561 -10.34 -10.78 -5.54
C TRP A 561 -10.99 -9.78 -6.50
N THR A 562 -11.83 -10.33 -7.38
CA THR A 562 -12.86 -9.61 -8.14
C THR A 562 -14.23 -10.22 -7.84
N ASP A 563 -15.22 -9.35 -7.69
CA ASP A 563 -16.62 -9.74 -7.52
C ASP A 563 -17.36 -9.58 -8.86
N HIS A 564 -18.09 -10.63 -9.22
CA HIS A 564 -19.06 -10.63 -10.30
C HIS A 564 -20.46 -10.92 -9.75
N ALA A 565 -21.50 -10.72 -10.57
CA ALA A 565 -22.86 -11.06 -10.16
C ALA A 565 -23.04 -12.55 -9.84
N ALA A 566 -22.19 -13.42 -10.40
CA ALA A 566 -22.17 -14.86 -10.14
C ALA A 566 -21.36 -15.28 -8.90
N GLY A 567 -20.59 -14.39 -8.27
CA GLY A 567 -19.79 -14.71 -7.08
C GLY A 567 -18.41 -14.06 -7.10
N ARG A 568 -17.52 -14.58 -6.25
CA ARG A 568 -16.16 -14.06 -6.03
C ARG A 568 -15.10 -14.92 -6.69
N TRP A 569 -14.17 -14.29 -7.40
CA TRP A 569 -12.96 -14.90 -7.93
C TRP A 569 -11.78 -14.44 -7.10
N THR A 570 -11.07 -15.37 -6.49
CA THR A 570 -9.94 -15.07 -5.59
C THR A 570 -8.63 -15.41 -6.27
N TYR A 571 -7.65 -14.53 -6.14
CA TYR A 571 -6.29 -14.66 -6.65
C TYR A 571 -5.35 -14.82 -5.46
N VAL A 572 -4.62 -15.94 -5.39
CA VAL A 572 -3.74 -16.26 -4.27
C VAL A 572 -2.33 -16.47 -4.77
N MET A 573 -1.39 -15.67 -4.26
CA MET A 573 0.04 -15.87 -4.49
C MET A 573 0.67 -16.33 -3.18
N ALA A 574 1.51 -17.36 -3.24
CA ALA A 574 2.36 -17.73 -2.12
C ALA A 574 3.81 -17.83 -2.56
N PHE A 575 4.75 -17.39 -1.72
CA PHE A 575 6.17 -17.31 -2.07
C PHE A 575 7.07 -17.42 -0.83
N ASP A 576 8.32 -17.79 -1.06
CA ASP A 576 9.39 -17.69 -0.06
C ASP A 576 10.21 -16.40 -0.30
N PRO A 577 10.06 -15.37 0.57
CA PRO A 577 10.83 -14.14 0.44
C PRO A 577 12.18 -14.18 1.16
N HIS A 578 12.49 -15.26 1.88
CA HIS A 578 13.69 -15.32 2.71
C HIS A 578 14.93 -15.51 1.82
N PRO A 579 16.04 -14.79 2.03
CA PRO A 579 17.21 -14.84 1.15
C PRO A 579 18.08 -16.11 1.30
N GLY A 580 17.75 -16.99 2.25
CA GLY A 580 18.44 -18.26 2.45
C GLY A 580 17.96 -19.34 1.48
N ASP A 581 18.78 -20.36 1.26
CA ASP A 581 18.52 -21.43 0.27
C ASP A 581 17.68 -22.61 0.84
N ASP A 582 17.21 -22.51 2.09
CA ASP A 582 16.39 -23.55 2.71
C ASP A 582 14.98 -23.54 2.13
N THR A 583 14.46 -24.72 1.76
CA THR A 583 13.08 -24.85 1.30
C THR A 583 12.10 -24.57 2.44
N VAL A 584 11.14 -23.69 2.17
CA VAL A 584 10.00 -23.40 3.04
C VAL A 584 8.84 -24.33 2.69
N GLU A 585 8.38 -25.06 3.69
CA GLU A 585 7.20 -25.93 3.62
C GLU A 585 6.02 -25.24 4.31
N GLY A 586 4.83 -25.34 3.72
CA GLY A 586 3.62 -24.76 4.29
C GLY A 586 2.35 -25.23 3.61
N GLU A 587 1.23 -24.59 3.96
CA GLU A 587 -0.06 -24.84 3.33
C GLU A 587 -0.79 -23.52 3.08
N ILE A 588 -1.41 -23.39 1.91
CA ILE A 588 -2.41 -22.37 1.64
C ILE A 588 -3.76 -22.96 2.03
N ARG A 589 -4.36 -22.46 3.11
CA ARG A 589 -5.72 -22.85 3.51
C ARG A 589 -6.72 -21.86 2.96
N LEU A 590 -7.66 -22.35 2.17
CA LEU A 590 -8.65 -21.48 1.49
C LEU A 590 -9.57 -20.77 2.49
N ALA A 591 -9.84 -21.39 3.64
CA ALA A 591 -10.62 -20.79 4.72
C ALA A 591 -9.89 -19.65 5.46
N ASP A 592 -8.56 -19.59 5.37
CA ASP A 592 -7.72 -18.61 6.08
C ASP A 592 -7.45 -17.35 5.24
N LEU A 593 -8.10 -17.21 4.07
CA LEU A 593 -7.93 -16.05 3.17
C LEU A 593 -8.77 -14.83 3.60
N GLY A 594 -9.36 -14.84 4.78
CA GLY A 594 -10.17 -13.74 5.32
C GLY A 594 -11.40 -13.47 4.43
N GLU A 595 -11.57 -12.22 3.99
CA GLU A 595 -12.66 -11.88 3.07
C GLU A 595 -12.52 -12.57 1.71
N ALA A 596 -11.31 -12.90 1.26
CA ALA A 596 -11.08 -13.60 -0.01
C ALA A 596 -11.46 -15.09 0.03
N SER A 597 -11.81 -15.63 1.19
CA SER A 597 -12.19 -17.03 1.31
C SER A 597 -13.37 -17.36 0.37
N PRO A 598 -13.42 -18.58 -0.20
CA PRO A 598 -14.50 -18.99 -1.09
C PRO A 598 -15.90 -18.73 -0.53
N THR A 599 -16.78 -18.14 -1.35
CA THR A 599 -18.17 -17.85 -0.98
C THR A 599 -19.14 -18.99 -1.32
N THR A 600 -18.65 -20.06 -1.95
CA THR A 600 -19.40 -21.26 -2.36
C THR A 600 -18.78 -22.51 -1.76
N ASP A 601 -19.57 -23.58 -1.58
CA ASP A 601 -19.09 -24.84 -0.96
C ASP A 601 -17.94 -25.50 -1.72
N ARG A 602 -17.86 -25.26 -3.04
CA ARG A 602 -16.82 -25.79 -3.93
C ARG A 602 -16.31 -24.68 -4.85
N VAL A 603 -15.03 -24.76 -5.16
CA VAL A 603 -14.35 -23.90 -6.14
C VAL A 603 -13.52 -24.75 -7.08
N VAL A 604 -13.33 -24.24 -8.29
CA VAL A 604 -12.22 -24.67 -9.15
C VAL A 604 -10.98 -23.94 -8.67
N LEU A 605 -9.97 -24.72 -8.27
CA LEU A 605 -8.61 -24.26 -8.07
C LEU A 605 -7.86 -24.41 -9.40
N TRP A 606 -7.56 -23.27 -10.03
CA TRP A 606 -6.72 -23.18 -11.21
C TRP A 606 -5.29 -22.85 -10.80
N ASP A 607 -4.37 -23.80 -10.99
CA ASP A 607 -2.93 -23.54 -10.88
C ASP A 607 -2.46 -22.90 -12.18
N ALA A 608 -2.16 -21.60 -12.11
CA ALA A 608 -1.82 -20.80 -13.29
C ALA A 608 -0.46 -21.18 -13.89
N ARG A 609 0.46 -21.75 -13.09
CA ARG A 609 1.78 -22.18 -13.56
C ARG A 609 1.71 -23.57 -14.19
N ALA A 610 0.95 -24.47 -13.59
CA ALA A 610 0.76 -25.84 -14.12
C ALA A 610 -0.29 -25.92 -15.24
N ALA A 611 -1.13 -24.88 -15.39
CA ALA A 611 -2.28 -24.85 -16.27
C ALA A 611 -3.25 -26.02 -16.01
N THR A 612 -3.55 -26.28 -14.74
CA THR A 612 -4.46 -27.37 -14.31
C THR A 612 -5.61 -26.85 -13.47
N ALA A 613 -6.78 -27.49 -13.61
CA ALA A 613 -7.96 -27.20 -12.81
C ALA A 613 -8.32 -28.41 -11.94
N THR A 614 -8.56 -28.17 -10.65
CA THR A 614 -9.08 -29.18 -9.73
C THR A 614 -10.26 -28.61 -8.96
N VAL A 615 -11.35 -29.36 -8.83
CA VAL A 615 -12.46 -28.94 -7.98
C VAL A 615 -12.22 -29.38 -6.54
N VAL A 616 -12.26 -28.42 -5.62
CA VAL A 616 -11.96 -28.61 -4.21
C VAL A 616 -13.06 -28.00 -3.34
N PRO A 617 -13.25 -28.48 -2.10
CA PRO A 617 -14.16 -27.83 -1.14
C PRO A 617 -13.61 -26.48 -0.68
N ALA A 618 -14.48 -25.62 -0.15
CA ALA A 618 -14.16 -24.28 0.33
C ALA A 618 -13.09 -24.22 1.44
N ASP A 619 -12.94 -25.30 2.20
CA ASP A 619 -12.01 -25.45 3.33
C ASP A 619 -10.72 -26.20 2.95
N HIS A 620 -10.47 -26.40 1.65
CA HIS A 620 -9.30 -27.14 1.19
C HIS A 620 -7.98 -26.49 1.62
N ALA A 621 -6.95 -27.32 1.80
CA ALA A 621 -5.59 -26.91 2.09
C ALA A 621 -4.65 -27.41 0.99
N VAL A 622 -3.87 -26.50 0.42
CA VAL A 622 -2.92 -26.78 -0.66
C VAL A 622 -1.52 -26.82 -0.07
N PRO A 623 -0.84 -27.98 -0.03
CA PRO A 623 0.54 -28.04 0.42
C PRO A 623 1.46 -27.31 -0.56
N VAL A 624 2.43 -26.57 -0.05
CA VAL A 624 3.43 -25.85 -0.83
C VAL A 624 4.82 -26.12 -0.27
N SER A 625 5.77 -26.26 -1.18
CA SER A 625 7.20 -26.44 -0.93
C SER A 625 7.90 -25.51 -1.90
N LEU A 626 8.53 -24.45 -1.38
CA LEU A 626 9.10 -23.37 -2.17
C LEU A 626 10.55 -23.13 -1.72
N GLY A 627 11.48 -23.12 -2.67
CA GLY A 627 12.81 -22.58 -2.46
C GLY A 627 12.83 -21.05 -2.51
N ARG A 628 14.01 -20.48 -2.30
CA ARG A 628 14.25 -19.04 -2.35
C ARG A 628 13.63 -18.40 -3.59
N GLU A 629 12.77 -17.40 -3.38
CA GLU A 629 12.13 -16.61 -4.44
C GLU A 629 11.25 -17.45 -5.40
N GLU A 630 11.01 -18.73 -5.08
CA GLU A 630 9.99 -19.53 -5.74
C GLU A 630 8.60 -19.12 -5.24
N TRP A 631 7.61 -19.27 -6.12
CA TRP A 631 6.25 -18.81 -5.90
C TRP A 631 5.22 -19.74 -6.56
N THR A 632 4.00 -19.71 -6.06
CA THR A 632 2.82 -20.33 -6.67
C THR A 632 1.73 -19.29 -6.87
N TYR A 633 0.87 -19.51 -7.86
CA TYR A 633 -0.25 -18.64 -8.16
C TYR A 633 -1.50 -19.45 -8.51
N LEU A 634 -2.53 -19.26 -7.69
CA LEU A 634 -3.80 -19.95 -7.75
C LEU A 634 -4.93 -18.97 -8.04
N VAL A 635 -5.84 -19.36 -8.92
CA VAL A 635 -7.11 -18.66 -9.16
C VAL A 635 -8.25 -19.55 -8.69
N LEU A 636 -9.07 -19.05 -7.77
CA LEU A 636 -10.24 -19.74 -7.25
C LEU A 636 -11.48 -19.21 -7.96
N ALA A 637 -12.12 -20.05 -8.77
CA ALA A 637 -13.38 -19.72 -9.44
C ALA A 637 -14.54 -20.48 -8.78
N PRO A 638 -15.67 -19.83 -8.49
CA PRO A 638 -16.80 -20.49 -7.85
C PRO A 638 -17.40 -21.56 -8.78
N VAL A 639 -17.70 -22.74 -8.22
CA VAL A 639 -18.53 -23.74 -8.92
C VAL A 639 -19.99 -23.31 -8.76
N LEU A 640 -20.61 -22.98 -9.88
CA LEU A 640 -21.98 -22.48 -9.99
C LEU A 640 -22.96 -23.63 -10.20
N ASP A 641 -24.25 -23.30 -10.26
CA ASP A 641 -25.32 -24.25 -10.52
C ASP A 641 -25.07 -25.06 -11.81
N GLY A 642 -25.33 -26.37 -11.75
CA GLY A 642 -25.08 -27.29 -12.85
C GLY A 642 -23.63 -27.78 -12.96
N ASP A 643 -22.82 -27.66 -11.90
CA ASP A 643 -21.40 -28.07 -11.89
C ASP A 643 -20.60 -27.37 -13.01
N LEU A 644 -20.86 -26.07 -13.20
CA LEU A 644 -20.21 -25.20 -14.18
C LEU A 644 -19.42 -24.11 -13.47
N ALA A 645 -18.21 -23.81 -13.92
CA ALA A 645 -17.39 -22.70 -13.44
C ALA A 645 -16.72 -21.98 -14.61
N VAL A 646 -16.61 -20.67 -14.52
CA VAL A 646 -15.86 -19.83 -15.48
C VAL A 646 -14.57 -19.42 -14.79
N ILE A 647 -13.41 -19.81 -15.32
CA ILE A 647 -12.10 -19.36 -14.78
C ILE A 647 -11.77 -17.97 -15.35
N GLY A 648 -12.08 -17.77 -16.64
CA GLY A 648 -11.90 -16.49 -17.35
C GLY A 648 -10.90 -16.61 -18.50
N ASP A 649 -10.25 -15.50 -18.85
CA ASP A 649 -9.19 -15.48 -19.87
C ASP A 649 -7.84 -15.83 -19.23
N VAL A 650 -7.51 -17.12 -19.21
CA VAL A 650 -6.27 -17.64 -18.60
C VAL A 650 -5.00 -17.26 -19.36
N SER A 651 -5.12 -16.58 -20.51
CA SER A 651 -3.97 -15.94 -21.16
C SER A 651 -3.54 -14.65 -20.46
N LYS A 652 -4.30 -14.17 -19.47
CA LYS A 652 -4.02 -12.96 -18.69
C LYS A 652 -3.63 -13.32 -17.26
N LEU A 653 -2.89 -12.42 -16.61
CA LEU A 653 -2.48 -12.60 -15.21
C LEU A 653 -3.67 -12.52 -14.24
N VAL A 654 -4.74 -11.82 -14.63
CA VAL A 654 -5.98 -11.68 -13.83
C VAL A 654 -7.17 -12.17 -14.68
N PRO A 655 -7.39 -13.50 -14.79
CA PRO A 655 -8.28 -14.08 -15.81
C PRO A 655 -9.72 -13.58 -15.76
N ALA A 656 -10.23 -13.27 -14.56
CA ALA A 656 -11.58 -12.81 -14.33
C ALA A 656 -11.66 -11.31 -13.96
N GLY A 657 -10.62 -10.52 -14.23
CA GLY A 657 -10.66 -9.08 -13.99
C GLY A 657 -11.78 -8.41 -14.80
N ASP A 658 -12.47 -7.45 -14.19
CA ASP A 658 -13.73 -6.92 -14.72
C ASP A 658 -13.59 -6.11 -16.02
N ALA A 659 -12.38 -5.61 -16.32
CA ALA A 659 -12.05 -5.01 -17.60
C ALA A 659 -12.01 -6.02 -18.76
N ARG A 660 -12.01 -7.33 -18.46
CA ARG A 660 -11.91 -8.44 -19.41
C ARG A 660 -13.13 -9.37 -19.39
N ILE A 661 -13.53 -9.85 -18.23
CA ILE A 661 -14.63 -10.80 -18.06
C ILE A 661 -15.68 -10.19 -17.12
N GLY A 662 -16.96 -10.43 -17.40
CA GLY A 662 -18.07 -10.26 -16.45
C GLY A 662 -18.90 -11.54 -16.41
N VAL A 663 -19.27 -12.02 -15.23
CA VAL A 663 -20.01 -13.28 -15.09
C VAL A 663 -21.32 -13.06 -14.34
N SER A 664 -22.45 -13.44 -14.95
CA SER A 664 -23.78 -13.29 -14.35
C SER A 664 -24.57 -14.59 -14.42
N PRO A 665 -25.29 -14.99 -13.34
CA PRO A 665 -26.17 -16.14 -13.41
C PRO A 665 -27.39 -15.81 -14.29
N VAL A 666 -27.86 -16.80 -15.05
CA VAL A 666 -29.10 -16.73 -15.83
C VAL A 666 -29.92 -18.01 -15.64
N ASP A 667 -31.18 -18.00 -16.08
CA ASP A 667 -32.03 -19.20 -15.98
C ASP A 667 -31.41 -20.38 -16.73
N GLY A 668 -30.98 -21.39 -15.98
CA GLY A 668 -30.39 -22.62 -16.52
C GLY A 668 -28.97 -22.47 -17.08
N GLY A 669 -28.21 -21.45 -16.68
CA GLY A 669 -26.85 -21.25 -17.17
C GLY A 669 -26.15 -20.02 -16.60
N VAL A 670 -25.11 -19.58 -17.30
CA VAL A 670 -24.30 -18.42 -16.95
C VAL A 670 -24.08 -17.56 -18.19
N GLU A 671 -24.28 -16.25 -18.07
CA GLU A 671 -23.90 -15.29 -19.08
C GLU A 671 -22.50 -14.76 -18.79
N VAL A 672 -21.62 -14.85 -19.79
CA VAL A 672 -20.26 -14.31 -19.75
C VAL A 672 -20.16 -13.13 -20.72
N LEU A 673 -19.92 -11.95 -20.16
CA LEU A 673 -19.59 -10.74 -20.90
C LEU A 673 -18.08 -10.72 -21.13
N VAL A 674 -17.66 -10.62 -22.39
CA VAL A 674 -16.26 -10.65 -22.80
C VAL A 674 -15.87 -9.32 -23.41
N LYS A 675 -14.92 -8.62 -22.78
CA LYS A 675 -14.42 -7.30 -23.16
C LYS A 675 -13.05 -7.41 -23.82
N GLY A 676 -12.80 -6.56 -24.82
CA GLY A 676 -11.60 -6.59 -25.63
C GLY A 676 -11.57 -5.43 -26.62
N ALA A 677 -10.59 -5.42 -27.51
CA ALA A 677 -10.33 -4.35 -28.45
C ALA A 677 -10.06 -4.86 -29.87
N GLY A 678 -10.88 -5.79 -30.35
CA GLY A 678 -10.77 -6.36 -31.70
C GLY A 678 -10.02 -7.68 -31.76
N GLU A 679 -9.64 -8.23 -30.62
CA GLU A 679 -9.08 -9.58 -30.49
C GLU A 679 -10.14 -10.69 -30.32
N THR A 680 -9.77 -11.91 -30.65
CA THR A 680 -10.45 -13.13 -30.21
C THR A 680 -9.97 -13.47 -28.80
N VAL A 681 -10.92 -13.71 -27.89
CA VAL A 681 -10.65 -14.05 -26.49
C VAL A 681 -11.09 -15.47 -26.25
N THR A 682 -10.20 -16.29 -25.70
CA THR A 682 -10.55 -17.65 -25.27
C THR A 682 -11.00 -17.61 -23.82
N VAL A 683 -12.29 -17.85 -23.58
CA VAL A 683 -12.82 -18.03 -22.24
C VAL A 683 -12.60 -19.49 -21.83
N THR A 684 -11.95 -19.70 -20.69
CA THR A 684 -11.68 -21.01 -20.11
C THR A 684 -12.53 -21.20 -18.87
N GLY A 685 -13.00 -22.42 -18.65
CA GLY A 685 -13.67 -22.81 -17.41
C GLY A 685 -13.62 -24.31 -17.17
N TRP A 686 -14.44 -24.76 -16.23
CA TRP A 686 -14.57 -26.16 -15.88
C TRP A 686 -16.05 -26.56 -15.87
N ALA A 687 -16.35 -27.79 -16.27
CA ALA A 687 -17.67 -28.38 -16.15
C ALA A 687 -17.59 -29.90 -16.01
N ALA A 688 -18.45 -30.48 -15.17
CA ALA A 688 -18.53 -31.94 -15.00
C ALA A 688 -18.98 -32.65 -16.28
N THR A 689 -19.87 -32.01 -17.05
CA THR A 689 -20.32 -32.43 -18.38
C THR A 689 -19.95 -31.38 -19.41
N ALA A 690 -19.84 -31.77 -20.68
CA ALA A 690 -19.57 -30.83 -21.76
C ALA A 690 -20.69 -29.77 -21.83
N PRO A 691 -20.40 -28.48 -21.56
CA PRO A 691 -21.40 -27.44 -21.61
C PRO A 691 -21.70 -27.08 -23.08
N THR A 692 -22.78 -26.34 -23.28
CA THR A 692 -23.09 -25.71 -24.57
C THR A 692 -22.94 -24.20 -24.48
N ALA A 693 -22.49 -23.57 -25.57
CA ALA A 693 -22.34 -22.12 -25.68
C ALA A 693 -23.17 -21.60 -26.87
N ASP A 694 -24.08 -20.66 -26.61
CA ASP A 694 -25.01 -20.17 -27.63
C ASP A 694 -24.28 -19.52 -28.82
N GLY A 695 -24.25 -20.21 -29.96
CA GLY A 695 -23.62 -19.71 -31.19
C GLY A 695 -22.09 -19.82 -31.23
N HIS A 696 -21.46 -20.44 -30.22
CA HIS A 696 -20.02 -20.62 -30.15
C HIS A 696 -19.62 -22.10 -30.04
N PRO A 697 -18.50 -22.52 -30.66
CA PRO A 697 -17.97 -23.85 -30.44
C PRO A 697 -17.41 -23.97 -29.01
N VAL A 698 -17.65 -25.13 -28.37
CA VAL A 698 -17.06 -25.50 -27.09
C VAL A 698 -16.11 -26.66 -27.33
N ASP A 699 -14.86 -26.52 -26.88
CA ASP A 699 -13.94 -27.63 -26.74
C ASP A 699 -13.91 -28.05 -25.28
N HIS A 700 -14.29 -29.29 -24.97
CA HIS A 700 -14.35 -29.81 -23.60
C HIS A 700 -13.52 -31.10 -23.51
N ASP A 701 -12.62 -31.13 -22.53
CA ASP A 701 -11.86 -32.32 -22.18
C ASP A 701 -12.54 -33.03 -21.00
N PRO A 702 -13.17 -34.20 -21.23
CA PRO A 702 -13.87 -34.93 -20.17
C PRO A 702 -12.94 -35.53 -19.11
N SER A 703 -11.63 -35.59 -19.34
CA SER A 703 -10.67 -36.14 -18.38
C SER A 703 -10.27 -35.13 -17.30
N THR A 704 -10.25 -33.84 -17.65
CA THR A 704 -9.93 -32.73 -16.75
C THR A 704 -11.17 -31.91 -16.37
N GLY A 705 -12.24 -32.00 -17.17
CA GLY A 705 -13.44 -31.18 -17.08
C GLY A 705 -13.24 -29.77 -17.63
N LEU A 706 -12.06 -29.43 -18.16
CA LEU A 706 -11.79 -28.11 -18.72
C LEU A 706 -12.59 -27.92 -20.01
N TRP A 707 -13.11 -26.71 -20.20
CA TRP A 707 -13.65 -26.26 -21.47
C TRP A 707 -13.06 -24.93 -21.91
N THR A 708 -13.06 -24.69 -23.21
CA THR A 708 -12.72 -23.41 -23.80
C THR A 708 -13.74 -22.97 -24.84
N VAL A 709 -13.95 -21.66 -24.94
CA VAL A 709 -14.82 -21.02 -25.93
C VAL A 709 -14.11 -19.81 -26.52
N PRO A 710 -13.79 -19.79 -27.83
CA PRO A 710 -13.29 -18.60 -28.51
C PRO A 710 -14.43 -17.61 -28.78
N VAL A 711 -14.19 -16.34 -28.44
CA VAL A 711 -15.15 -15.25 -28.56
C VAL A 711 -14.51 -14.09 -29.31
N ASP A 712 -15.00 -13.80 -30.50
CA ASP A 712 -14.58 -12.63 -31.27
C ASP A 712 -15.18 -11.36 -30.66
N VAL A 713 -14.32 -10.47 -30.15
CA VAL A 713 -14.77 -9.24 -29.50
C VAL A 713 -14.61 -8.06 -30.47
N PRO A 714 -15.61 -7.19 -30.63
CA PRO A 714 -15.48 -6.01 -31.48
C PRO A 714 -14.38 -5.06 -30.98
N SER A 715 -13.88 -4.21 -31.87
CA SER A 715 -12.87 -3.18 -31.54
C SER A 715 -13.33 -2.15 -30.49
N ARG A 716 -14.65 -2.05 -30.26
CA ARG A 716 -15.28 -1.28 -29.19
C ARG A 716 -16.48 -2.05 -28.64
N GLY A 717 -16.62 -2.07 -27.32
CA GLY A 717 -17.74 -2.71 -26.63
C GLY A 717 -17.36 -4.07 -26.04
N TRP A 718 -18.29 -5.01 -26.11
CA TRP A 718 -18.15 -6.36 -25.58
C TRP A 718 -18.92 -7.36 -26.45
N ALA A 719 -18.59 -8.63 -26.32
CA ALA A 719 -19.40 -9.75 -26.77
C ALA A 719 -20.03 -10.44 -25.54
N THR A 720 -21.06 -11.24 -25.78
CA THR A 720 -21.73 -12.01 -24.72
C THR A 720 -21.85 -13.46 -25.18
N VAL A 721 -21.57 -14.39 -24.28
CA VAL A 721 -21.76 -15.82 -24.47
C VAL A 721 -22.60 -16.35 -23.33
N THR A 722 -23.67 -17.08 -23.64
CA THR A 722 -24.45 -17.80 -22.64
C THR A 722 -24.03 -19.26 -22.65
N LEU A 723 -23.66 -19.77 -21.47
CA LEU A 723 -23.22 -21.14 -21.23
C LEU A 723 -24.32 -21.90 -20.49
N HIS A 724 -24.60 -23.13 -20.95
CA HIS A 724 -25.51 -24.05 -20.29
C HIS A 724 -24.78 -25.35 -19.91
N PRO A 725 -25.05 -25.95 -18.73
CA PRO A 725 -24.42 -27.19 -18.26
C PRO A 725 -24.55 -28.41 -19.19
#